data_AF-A0A442X0X2-F1
#
_entry.id   AF-A0A442X0X2-F1
#
_cell.length_a   1.000
_cell.length_b   1.000
_cell.length_c   1.000
_cell.angle_alpha   90.00
_cell.angle_beta   90.00
_cell.angle_gamma   90.00
#
_symmetry.space_group_name_H-M   'P 1'
#
loop_
_entity.id
_entity.type
_entity.pdbx_description
1 polymer ?
#
loop_
_entity_poly.entity_id
_entity_poly.type
_entity_poly.pdbx_seq_one_letter_code
_entity_poly.pdbx_strand_id
1 'polypeptide(L)'
;MLDLPRARDRMVNIHVGRRGIHDREILQAMREVPREAFVEPGFEEFAYEDTPLPIADGQTISQPYIVAFMIEMADVKPGDHVLEIGTGSGYAAAVMSRIVEQVYTIERHPGLAETAKRRFEKLGYQNIEVRTGDGTKGWPQAAPFDAIVVTASGPGAPLALQEQLDVGGRLVIPVGDDPDLQRLLKVTRTGAATYSEEDFGGVRFVPLIGEQGWSENGTATDVGRPLRHPHPISLPDMIAAAAEPLPNFDDPAFGALFDRFADRRIVLLGEASHGTSEFYRARAAITRRLIERHGFTIVAVEADWPDAAAIDRYVRHRRPRTGTGAPFQRFPTWMWRNTDVAAFTDWMRRHNEKLEPSAQAGFYGLDIYNMSGSIGAVLDYLDRVDPQAAKIARERYGCLTPWQHDPSTYGRAVLTAGYQKCEKAVLEQCRDLLAKQLEYAKRDGTDFLDASQNARLIASAEHYYRIMYYGGAESWNLRDTHMFETLEHLLHAGGPNAKAVVWAHNSHIGDARFTEMGVVRDELNIGQLCRQRFGDEAALIGMGTHSGTVAAASDWDGKMEVKQIRASHADSYERLCHDSLVSRFLLDLGRDTTLRERLLERRLERFIGVIYRPETELGSHYADASLPRQFDAFLWFDKTAAVTPLGREHARTGVPDTYPFGL
;
A
#
# COMPACT_ATOMS: atom_id res chain seq x y z
N MET A 1 -12.97 -29.19 -36.20
CA MET A 1 -13.12 -27.87 -36.84
C MET A 1 -13.43 -26.90 -35.72
N LEU A 2 -12.66 -25.82 -35.58
CA LEU A 2 -12.84 -24.85 -34.49
C LEU A 2 -14.24 -24.23 -34.58
N ASP A 3 -14.94 -24.13 -33.45
CA ASP A 3 -16.20 -23.40 -33.36
C ASP A 3 -15.88 -21.91 -33.22
N LEU A 4 -15.74 -21.23 -34.37
CA LEU A 4 -15.26 -19.84 -34.44
C LEU A 4 -16.18 -18.85 -33.70
N PRO A 5 -17.53 -18.89 -33.82
CA PRO A 5 -18.41 -18.04 -33.01
C PRO A 5 -18.18 -18.22 -31.51
N ARG A 6 -18.05 -19.47 -31.05
CA ARG A 6 -17.79 -19.75 -29.62
C ARG A 6 -16.40 -19.29 -29.18
N ALA A 7 -15.38 -19.42 -30.03
CA ALA A 7 -14.04 -18.94 -29.76
C ALA A 7 -14.01 -17.40 -29.66
N ARG A 8 -14.76 -16.70 -30.50
CA ARG A 8 -14.96 -15.25 -30.44
C ARG A 8 -15.61 -14.81 -29.14
N ASP A 9 -16.73 -15.43 -28.76
CA ASP A 9 -17.40 -15.13 -27.50
C ASP A 9 -16.49 -15.37 -26.30
N ARG A 10 -15.70 -16.45 -26.34
CA ARG A 10 -14.70 -16.74 -25.32
C ARG A 10 -13.63 -15.64 -25.26
N MET A 11 -13.11 -15.18 -26.39
CA MET A 11 -12.14 -14.08 -26.45
C MET A 11 -12.70 -12.81 -25.82
N VAL A 12 -13.92 -12.41 -26.19
CA VAL A 12 -14.56 -11.21 -25.63
C VAL A 12 -14.78 -11.36 -24.12
N ASN A 13 -15.25 -12.51 -23.66
CA ASN A 13 -15.53 -12.70 -22.23
C ASN A 13 -14.27 -12.83 -21.37
N ILE A 14 -13.23 -13.52 -21.87
CA ILE A 14 -12.04 -13.87 -21.07
C ILE A 14 -10.92 -12.85 -21.28
N HIS A 15 -10.58 -12.53 -22.52
CA HIS A 15 -9.42 -11.70 -22.84
C HIS A 15 -9.75 -10.21 -22.84
N VAL A 16 -11.01 -9.83 -22.98
CA VAL A 16 -11.42 -8.42 -23.01
C VAL A 16 -12.15 -8.06 -21.71
N GLY A 17 -13.33 -8.67 -21.45
CA GLY A 17 -14.20 -8.30 -20.34
C GLY A 17 -13.60 -8.51 -18.94
N ARG A 18 -12.89 -9.62 -18.70
CA ARG A 18 -12.23 -9.88 -17.39
C ARG A 18 -11.02 -9.00 -17.12
N ARG A 19 -10.51 -8.30 -18.14
CA ARG A 19 -9.36 -7.38 -18.02
C ARG A 19 -9.79 -5.92 -17.88
N GLY A 20 -11.06 -5.67 -17.53
CA GLY A 20 -11.57 -4.35 -17.15
C GLY A 20 -12.36 -3.61 -18.23
N ILE A 21 -12.42 -4.10 -19.47
CA ILE A 21 -13.22 -3.48 -20.52
C ILE A 21 -14.70 -3.83 -20.29
N HIS A 22 -15.52 -2.81 -20.03
CA HIS A 22 -16.93 -3.01 -19.65
C HIS A 22 -17.92 -2.29 -20.58
N ASP A 23 -17.43 -1.51 -21.53
CA ASP A 23 -18.27 -0.84 -22.52
C ASP A 23 -19.05 -1.87 -23.36
N ARG A 24 -20.38 -1.74 -23.35
CA ARG A 24 -21.26 -2.70 -24.00
C ARG A 24 -21.16 -2.65 -25.52
N GLU A 25 -20.99 -1.48 -26.10
CA GLU A 25 -20.90 -1.29 -27.56
C GLU A 25 -19.59 -1.89 -28.07
N ILE A 26 -18.48 -1.69 -27.34
CA ILE A 26 -17.17 -2.29 -27.68
C ILE A 26 -17.25 -3.82 -27.64
N LEU A 27 -17.76 -4.37 -26.53
CA LEU A 27 -17.87 -5.82 -26.37
C LEU A 27 -18.81 -6.43 -27.41
N GLN A 28 -19.87 -5.74 -27.81
CA GLN A 28 -20.79 -6.19 -28.85
C GLN A 28 -20.14 -6.14 -30.23
N ALA A 29 -19.48 -5.04 -30.59
CA ALA A 29 -18.75 -4.89 -31.85
C ALA A 29 -17.70 -6.00 -32.02
N MET A 30 -16.96 -6.34 -30.97
CA MET A 30 -15.99 -7.43 -31.02
C MET A 30 -16.62 -8.84 -31.16
N ARG A 31 -17.88 -9.04 -30.75
CA ARG A 31 -18.62 -10.28 -31.01
C ARG A 31 -19.15 -10.33 -32.44
N GLU A 32 -19.43 -9.19 -33.06
CA GLU A 32 -19.94 -9.14 -34.43
C GLU A 32 -18.84 -9.28 -35.47
N VAL A 33 -17.69 -8.62 -35.27
CA VAL A 33 -16.61 -8.58 -36.26
C VAL A 33 -15.87 -9.92 -36.31
N PRO A 34 -15.84 -10.61 -37.47
CA PRO A 34 -15.16 -11.89 -37.61
C PRO A 34 -13.66 -11.71 -37.75
N ARG A 35 -12.94 -11.62 -36.63
CA ARG A 35 -11.47 -11.43 -36.60
C ARG A 35 -10.70 -12.44 -37.46
N GLU A 36 -11.20 -13.67 -37.58
CA GLU A 36 -10.67 -14.72 -38.47
C GLU A 36 -10.64 -14.33 -39.95
N ALA A 37 -11.48 -13.38 -40.39
CA ALA A 37 -11.46 -12.86 -41.76
C ALA A 37 -10.37 -11.79 -41.98
N PHE A 38 -9.72 -11.34 -40.90
CA PHE A 38 -8.70 -10.27 -40.88
C PHE A 38 -7.29 -10.80 -40.62
N VAL A 39 -7.10 -12.11 -40.48
CA VAL A 39 -5.78 -12.74 -40.36
C VAL A 39 -5.35 -13.31 -41.72
N GLU A 40 -4.05 -13.59 -41.88
CA GLU A 40 -3.53 -14.30 -43.05
C GLU A 40 -4.02 -15.76 -43.08
N PRO A 41 -4.18 -16.38 -44.27
CA PRO A 41 -4.57 -17.78 -44.38
C PRO A 41 -3.64 -18.71 -43.59
N GLY A 42 -4.23 -19.58 -42.77
CA GLY A 42 -3.52 -20.49 -41.87
C GLY A 42 -3.43 -20.00 -40.42
N PHE A 43 -3.81 -18.76 -40.12
CA PHE A 43 -3.85 -18.22 -38.76
C PHE A 43 -5.26 -18.19 -38.15
N GLU A 44 -6.28 -18.71 -38.84
CA GLU A 44 -7.68 -18.62 -38.41
C GLU A 44 -7.92 -19.30 -37.05
N GLU A 45 -7.19 -20.37 -36.75
CA GLU A 45 -7.28 -21.06 -35.45
C GLU A 45 -6.75 -20.23 -34.27
N PHE A 46 -5.85 -19.27 -34.53
CA PHE A 46 -5.26 -18.39 -33.53
C PHE A 46 -5.93 -17.02 -33.47
N ALA A 47 -6.90 -16.75 -34.35
CA ALA A 47 -7.50 -15.42 -34.52
C ALA A 47 -8.10 -14.84 -33.22
N TYR A 48 -8.49 -15.70 -32.28
CA TYR A 48 -9.12 -15.33 -31.01
C TYR A 48 -8.25 -15.50 -29.77
N GLU A 49 -6.99 -15.90 -29.94
CA GLU A 49 -6.01 -15.84 -28.86
C GLU A 49 -5.57 -14.39 -28.62
N ASP A 50 -5.25 -14.03 -27.37
CA ASP A 50 -4.85 -12.66 -27.01
C ASP A 50 -3.38 -12.37 -27.33
N THR A 51 -3.00 -12.54 -28.60
CA THR A 51 -1.64 -12.33 -29.12
C THR A 51 -1.69 -11.54 -30.42
N PRO A 52 -0.67 -10.72 -30.74
CA PRO A 52 -0.51 -10.21 -32.10
C PRO A 52 -0.24 -11.36 -33.06
N LEU A 53 -0.67 -11.20 -34.31
CA LEU A 53 -0.42 -12.15 -35.40
C LEU A 53 0.21 -11.42 -36.60
N PRO A 54 1.12 -12.06 -37.34
CA PRO A 54 1.73 -11.45 -38.52
C PRO A 54 0.70 -11.26 -39.64
N ILE A 55 0.86 -10.18 -40.39
CA ILE A 55 0.17 -9.92 -41.66
C ILE A 55 1.21 -9.57 -42.74
N ALA A 56 0.77 -9.36 -43.99
CA ALA A 56 1.66 -8.95 -45.06
C ALA A 56 2.51 -7.69 -44.74
N ASP A 57 3.57 -7.48 -45.53
CA ASP A 57 4.48 -6.33 -45.43
C ASP A 57 5.18 -6.16 -44.05
N GLY A 58 5.37 -7.26 -43.33
CA GLY A 58 6.08 -7.27 -42.04
C GLY A 58 5.29 -6.60 -40.90
N GLN A 59 4.00 -6.36 -41.11
CA GLN A 59 3.10 -5.76 -40.12
C GLN A 59 2.47 -6.84 -39.24
N THR A 60 1.76 -6.42 -38.20
CA THR A 60 1.02 -7.32 -37.30
C THR A 60 -0.38 -6.80 -37.04
N ILE A 61 -1.37 -7.69 -37.04
CA ILE A 61 -2.67 -7.39 -36.42
C ILE A 61 -2.50 -7.45 -34.89
N SER A 62 -2.83 -6.36 -34.20
CA SER A 62 -2.67 -6.26 -32.75
C SER A 62 -3.57 -7.24 -32.00
N GLN A 63 -3.16 -7.65 -30.79
CA GLN A 63 -3.95 -8.55 -29.95
C GLN A 63 -5.36 -8.00 -29.66
N PRO A 64 -6.40 -8.84 -29.54
CA PRO A 64 -7.77 -8.41 -29.27
C PRO A 64 -7.92 -7.43 -28.09
N TYR A 65 -7.24 -7.66 -26.97
CA TYR A 65 -7.33 -6.78 -25.80
C TYR A 65 -6.87 -5.35 -26.12
N ILE A 66 -5.74 -5.18 -26.80
CA ILE A 66 -5.20 -3.83 -27.06
C ILE A 66 -6.08 -3.04 -28.03
N VAL A 67 -6.72 -3.72 -28.99
CA VAL A 67 -7.71 -3.09 -29.87
C VAL A 67 -8.89 -2.56 -29.06
N ALA A 68 -9.45 -3.39 -28.17
CA ALA A 68 -10.56 -2.98 -27.30
C ALA A 68 -10.17 -1.82 -26.38
N PHE A 69 -9.00 -1.93 -25.76
CA PHE A 69 -8.48 -0.93 -24.84
C PHE A 69 -8.25 0.42 -25.51
N MET A 70 -7.63 0.45 -26.70
CA MET A 70 -7.42 1.70 -27.43
C MET A 70 -8.73 2.35 -27.86
N ILE A 71 -9.73 1.56 -28.27
CA ILE A 71 -11.08 2.06 -28.60
C ILE A 71 -11.77 2.62 -27.36
N GLU A 72 -11.65 1.97 -26.20
CA GLU A 72 -12.21 2.45 -24.93
C GLU A 72 -11.54 3.76 -24.49
N MET A 73 -10.21 3.87 -24.60
CA MET A 73 -9.48 5.09 -24.24
C MET A 73 -9.76 6.25 -25.17
N ALA A 74 -10.04 5.97 -26.45
CA ALA A 74 -10.50 6.96 -27.41
C ALA A 74 -11.94 7.45 -27.10
N ASP A 75 -12.67 6.73 -26.24
CA ASP A 75 -14.02 7.05 -25.78
C ASP A 75 -14.98 7.27 -26.95
N VAL A 76 -14.88 6.41 -27.98
CA VAL A 76 -15.71 6.53 -29.19
C VAL A 76 -17.19 6.32 -28.89
N LYS A 77 -18.04 7.08 -29.56
CA LYS A 77 -19.50 7.09 -29.37
C LYS A 77 -20.26 6.90 -30.68
N PRO A 78 -21.53 6.46 -30.60
CA PRO A 78 -22.45 6.57 -31.72
C PRO A 78 -22.57 8.01 -32.20
N GLY A 79 -22.33 8.24 -33.50
CA GLY A 79 -22.30 9.57 -34.12
C GLY A 79 -20.90 10.11 -34.40
N ASP A 80 -19.85 9.50 -33.84
CA ASP A 80 -18.49 10.01 -34.01
C ASP A 80 -17.96 9.81 -35.44
N HIS A 81 -17.13 10.75 -35.88
CA HIS A 81 -16.22 10.59 -37.02
C HIS A 81 -14.81 10.26 -36.51
N VAL A 82 -14.34 9.05 -36.82
CA VAL A 82 -13.07 8.54 -36.30
C VAL A 82 -12.04 8.38 -37.41
N LEU A 83 -10.81 8.81 -37.16
CA LEU A 83 -9.65 8.54 -38.02
C LEU A 83 -8.74 7.46 -37.43
N GLU A 84 -8.51 6.39 -38.17
CA GLU A 84 -7.49 5.38 -37.88
C GLU A 84 -6.22 5.65 -38.69
N ILE A 85 -5.06 5.61 -38.04
CA ILE A 85 -3.76 5.66 -38.71
C ILE A 85 -3.07 4.29 -38.56
N GLY A 86 -2.90 3.60 -39.68
CA GLY A 86 -2.40 2.23 -39.75
C GLY A 86 -3.52 1.22 -39.94
N THR A 87 -4.14 1.19 -41.13
CA THR A 87 -5.23 0.23 -41.41
C THR A 87 -4.79 -1.20 -41.16
N GLY A 88 -3.58 -1.60 -41.58
CA GLY A 88 -3.06 -2.95 -41.43
C GLY A 88 -4.03 -3.99 -42.01
N SER A 89 -4.56 -4.87 -41.16
CA SER A 89 -5.58 -5.83 -41.58
C SER A 89 -6.98 -5.22 -41.74
N GLY A 90 -7.24 -4.07 -41.14
CA GLY A 90 -8.54 -3.41 -41.09
C GLY A 90 -9.44 -3.88 -39.94
N TYR A 91 -8.96 -4.75 -39.05
CA TYR A 91 -9.80 -5.26 -37.95
C TYR A 91 -10.25 -4.17 -36.97
N ALA A 92 -9.37 -3.25 -36.58
CA ALA A 92 -9.72 -2.18 -35.65
C ALA A 92 -10.73 -1.19 -36.28
N ALA A 93 -10.50 -0.74 -37.52
CA ALA A 93 -11.52 -0.02 -38.30
C ALA A 93 -12.86 -0.76 -38.38
N ALA A 94 -12.87 -2.08 -38.63
CA ALA A 94 -14.10 -2.86 -38.66
C ALA A 94 -14.84 -2.86 -37.32
N VAL A 95 -14.12 -2.98 -36.19
CA VAL A 95 -14.71 -2.90 -34.85
C VAL A 95 -15.28 -1.51 -34.59
N MET A 96 -14.52 -0.45 -34.85
CA MET A 96 -14.99 0.93 -34.67
C MET A 96 -16.22 1.24 -35.54
N SER A 97 -16.26 0.73 -36.77
CA SER A 97 -17.37 0.94 -37.71
C SER A 97 -18.72 0.39 -37.25
N ARG A 98 -18.73 -0.49 -36.24
CA ARG A 98 -19.96 -1.01 -35.62
C ARG A 98 -20.51 -0.07 -34.54
N ILE A 99 -19.71 0.89 -34.09
CA ILE A 99 -20.02 1.80 -32.99
C ILE A 99 -20.29 3.21 -33.51
N VAL A 100 -19.45 3.70 -34.44
CA VAL A 100 -19.38 5.12 -34.85
C VAL A 100 -20.11 5.39 -36.17
N GLU A 101 -20.32 6.67 -36.51
CA GLU A 101 -20.99 7.06 -37.77
C GLU A 101 -20.10 6.76 -38.98
N GLN A 102 -18.85 7.23 -38.97
CA GLN A 102 -17.91 7.07 -40.07
C GLN A 102 -16.49 6.80 -39.58
N VAL A 103 -15.81 5.83 -40.19
CA VAL A 103 -14.38 5.56 -39.98
C VAL A 103 -13.60 5.96 -41.24
N TYR A 104 -12.60 6.80 -41.07
CA TYR A 104 -11.57 7.07 -42.07
C TYR A 104 -10.32 6.31 -41.65
N THR A 105 -9.63 5.64 -42.57
CA THR A 105 -8.41 4.89 -42.23
C THR A 105 -7.32 5.10 -43.26
N ILE A 106 -6.09 5.37 -42.80
CA ILE A 106 -4.93 5.61 -43.65
C ILE A 106 -3.92 4.47 -43.49
N GLU A 107 -3.45 3.94 -44.62
CA GLU A 107 -2.40 2.93 -44.68
C GLU A 107 -1.27 3.36 -45.63
N ARG A 108 -0.02 3.22 -45.20
CA ARG A 108 1.14 3.59 -46.02
C ARG A 108 1.45 2.55 -47.09
N HIS A 109 1.17 1.28 -46.82
CA HIS A 109 1.43 0.16 -47.71
C HIS A 109 0.27 -0.03 -48.70
N PRO A 110 0.46 0.23 -50.02
CA PRO A 110 -0.64 0.15 -50.98
C PRO A 110 -1.28 -1.24 -51.06
N GLY A 111 -0.49 -2.31 -50.87
CA GLY A 111 -0.98 -3.69 -50.89
C GLY A 111 -1.92 -4.02 -49.73
N LEU A 112 -1.58 -3.57 -48.51
CA LEU A 112 -2.43 -3.70 -47.33
C LEU A 112 -3.71 -2.87 -47.47
N ALA A 113 -3.61 -1.61 -47.90
CA ALA A 113 -4.75 -0.71 -48.08
C ALA A 113 -5.80 -1.29 -49.03
N GLU A 114 -5.35 -1.78 -50.19
CA GLU A 114 -6.21 -2.38 -51.20
C GLU A 114 -6.81 -3.72 -50.73
N THR A 115 -6.04 -4.51 -49.96
CA THR A 115 -6.55 -5.76 -49.37
C THR A 115 -7.61 -5.49 -48.31
N ALA A 116 -7.40 -4.51 -47.43
CA ALA A 116 -8.37 -4.08 -46.44
C ALA A 116 -9.66 -3.57 -47.11
N LYS A 117 -9.54 -2.74 -48.15
CA LYS A 117 -10.70 -2.23 -48.92
C LYS A 117 -11.57 -3.35 -49.49
N ARG A 118 -10.96 -4.32 -50.21
CA ARG A 118 -11.69 -5.48 -50.73
C ARG A 118 -12.33 -6.33 -49.63
N ARG A 119 -11.65 -6.47 -48.49
CA ARG A 119 -12.18 -7.18 -47.32
C ARG A 119 -13.42 -6.46 -46.76
N PHE A 120 -13.36 -5.13 -46.63
CA PHE A 120 -14.50 -4.33 -46.19
C PHE A 120 -15.71 -4.45 -47.12
N GLU A 121 -15.50 -4.35 -48.43
CA GLU A 121 -16.54 -4.54 -49.44
C GLU A 121 -17.16 -5.95 -49.35
N LYS A 122 -16.32 -6.99 -49.26
CA LYS A 122 -16.77 -8.40 -49.14
C LYS A 122 -17.56 -8.66 -47.87
N LEU A 123 -17.19 -8.04 -46.75
CA LEU A 123 -17.84 -8.21 -45.45
C LEU A 123 -18.99 -7.22 -45.22
N GLY A 124 -19.23 -6.28 -46.14
CA GLY A 124 -20.36 -5.35 -46.10
C GLY A 124 -20.19 -4.15 -45.17
N TYR A 125 -18.95 -3.73 -44.88
CA TYR A 125 -18.70 -2.49 -44.15
C TYR A 125 -18.82 -1.29 -45.10
N GLN A 126 -19.82 -0.44 -44.89
CA GLN A 126 -20.18 0.66 -45.80
C GLN A 126 -19.70 2.04 -45.32
N ASN A 127 -19.39 2.18 -44.03
CA ASN A 127 -18.98 3.42 -43.37
C ASN A 127 -17.47 3.45 -43.05
N ILE A 128 -16.65 2.78 -43.87
CA ILE A 128 -15.19 2.79 -43.76
C ILE A 128 -14.59 3.32 -45.06
N GLU A 129 -13.86 4.43 -44.99
CA GLU A 129 -13.13 4.99 -46.12
C GLU A 129 -11.62 4.77 -45.96
N VAL A 130 -11.01 4.06 -46.91
CA VAL A 130 -9.59 3.70 -46.89
C VAL A 130 -8.80 4.61 -47.83
N ARG A 131 -7.69 5.19 -47.35
CA ARG A 131 -6.74 5.95 -48.17
C ARG A 131 -5.33 5.39 -48.04
N THR A 132 -4.66 5.24 -49.18
CA THR A 132 -3.23 4.99 -49.19
C THR A 132 -2.46 6.29 -49.03
N GLY A 133 -1.56 6.40 -48.05
CA GLY A 133 -0.70 7.57 -47.90
C GLY A 133 0.00 7.66 -46.55
N ASP A 134 0.68 8.79 -46.34
CA ASP A 134 1.33 9.11 -45.07
C ASP A 134 0.29 9.49 -44.01
N GLY A 135 0.09 8.60 -43.04
CA GLY A 135 -0.86 8.79 -41.95
C GLY A 135 -0.43 9.82 -40.91
N THR A 136 0.86 10.17 -40.83
CA THR A 136 1.36 11.20 -39.90
C THR A 136 0.82 12.60 -40.21
N LYS A 137 0.30 12.79 -41.43
CA LYS A 137 -0.33 14.02 -41.91
C LYS A 137 -1.85 14.08 -41.67
N GLY A 138 -2.44 12.99 -41.19
CA GLY A 138 -3.88 12.85 -41.04
C GLY A 138 -4.64 13.00 -42.37
N TRP A 139 -5.91 13.39 -42.25
CA TRP A 139 -6.84 13.59 -43.36
C TRP A 139 -7.55 14.96 -43.28
N PRO A 140 -6.86 16.05 -43.67
CA PRO A 140 -7.40 17.41 -43.52
C PRO A 140 -8.75 17.65 -44.21
N GLN A 141 -9.04 16.93 -45.30
CA GLN A 141 -10.30 17.06 -46.05
C GLN A 141 -11.52 16.50 -45.30
N ALA A 142 -11.31 15.62 -44.32
CA ALA A 142 -12.36 14.99 -43.53
C ALA A 142 -12.36 15.43 -42.06
N ALA A 143 -11.34 16.21 -41.64
CA ALA A 143 -11.28 16.83 -40.33
C ALA A 143 -12.39 17.88 -40.14
N PRO A 144 -12.83 18.15 -38.89
CA PRO A 144 -12.30 17.63 -37.64
C PRO A 144 -12.82 16.22 -37.28
N PHE A 145 -12.09 15.52 -36.41
CA PHE A 145 -12.43 14.18 -35.91
C PHE A 145 -12.74 14.20 -34.41
N ASP A 146 -13.73 13.42 -33.99
CA ASP A 146 -14.06 13.20 -32.58
C ASP A 146 -13.03 12.30 -31.91
N ALA A 147 -12.49 11.33 -32.66
CA ALA A 147 -11.39 10.51 -32.19
C ALA A 147 -10.39 10.17 -33.30
N ILE A 148 -9.12 10.00 -32.91
CA ILE A 148 -8.06 9.50 -33.77
C ILE A 148 -7.39 8.33 -33.05
N VAL A 149 -7.27 7.18 -33.71
CA VAL A 149 -6.63 5.98 -33.16
C VAL A 149 -5.44 5.59 -34.04
N VAL A 150 -4.24 5.60 -33.49
CA VAL A 150 -3.01 5.31 -34.23
C VAL A 150 -2.48 3.94 -33.80
N THR A 151 -2.43 2.99 -34.73
CA THR A 151 -2.04 1.59 -34.50
C THR A 151 -0.57 1.33 -34.84
N ALA A 152 0.25 2.38 -34.79
CA ALA A 152 1.70 2.36 -34.97
C ALA A 152 2.35 3.38 -34.03
N SER A 153 3.60 3.14 -33.63
CA SER A 153 4.30 3.95 -32.64
C SER A 153 5.08 5.10 -33.24
N GLY A 154 4.81 6.33 -32.81
CA GLY A 154 5.58 7.51 -33.18
C GLY A 154 6.67 7.89 -32.15
N PRO A 155 7.64 8.73 -32.52
CA PRO A 155 8.53 9.38 -31.55
C PRO A 155 7.78 10.37 -30.63
N GLY A 156 6.56 10.73 -31.01
CA GLY A 156 5.63 11.59 -30.30
C GLY A 156 4.29 11.59 -31.03
N ALA A 157 3.30 12.32 -30.49
CA ALA A 157 2.02 12.52 -31.17
C ALA A 157 2.16 13.54 -32.31
N PRO A 158 1.93 13.18 -33.59
CA PRO A 158 2.03 14.12 -34.71
C PRO A 158 1.13 15.33 -34.51
N LEU A 159 1.68 16.53 -34.70
CA LEU A 159 0.95 17.80 -34.54
C LEU A 159 -0.24 17.86 -35.52
N ALA A 160 -0.06 17.37 -36.76
CA ALA A 160 -1.11 17.35 -37.75
C ALA A 160 -2.34 16.53 -37.30
N LEU A 161 -2.15 15.48 -36.50
CA LEU A 161 -3.25 14.71 -35.94
C LEU A 161 -3.93 15.46 -34.80
N GLN A 162 -3.16 16.09 -33.91
CA GLN A 162 -3.71 16.90 -32.82
C GLN A 162 -4.53 18.11 -33.33
N GLU A 163 -4.10 18.74 -34.41
CA GLU A 163 -4.80 19.89 -35.02
C GLU A 163 -6.12 19.50 -35.70
N GLN A 164 -6.23 18.23 -36.13
CA GLN A 164 -7.42 17.68 -36.80
C GLN A 164 -8.45 17.10 -35.83
N LEU A 165 -8.20 17.10 -34.53
CA LEU A 165 -9.22 16.78 -33.52
C LEU A 165 -10.25 17.90 -33.39
N ASP A 166 -11.53 17.60 -33.18
CA ASP A 166 -12.46 18.61 -32.69
C ASP A 166 -12.14 18.99 -31.23
N VAL A 167 -12.68 20.10 -30.73
CA VAL A 167 -12.59 20.43 -29.30
C VAL A 167 -13.40 19.38 -28.51
N GLY A 168 -12.74 18.74 -27.55
CA GLY A 168 -13.24 17.57 -26.84
C GLY A 168 -12.78 16.25 -27.46
N GLY A 169 -12.26 16.28 -28.70
CA GLY A 169 -11.79 15.11 -29.42
C GLY A 169 -10.51 14.50 -28.83
N ARG A 170 -10.30 13.20 -29.07
CA ARG A 170 -9.27 12.39 -28.41
C ARG A 170 -8.39 11.64 -29.42
N LEU A 171 -7.08 11.81 -29.32
CA LEU A 171 -6.08 11.05 -30.05
C LEU A 171 -5.47 10.00 -29.14
N VAL A 172 -5.52 8.72 -29.52
CA VAL A 172 -4.84 7.62 -28.83
C VAL A 172 -3.72 7.09 -29.70
N ILE A 173 -2.48 7.12 -29.18
CA ILE A 173 -1.28 6.79 -29.94
C ILE A 173 -0.18 6.18 -29.04
N PRO A 174 0.48 5.09 -29.48
CA PRO A 174 1.73 4.63 -28.87
C PRO A 174 2.88 5.60 -29.18
N VAL A 175 3.60 6.05 -28.15
CA VAL A 175 4.74 6.98 -28.31
C VAL A 175 5.96 6.53 -27.50
N GLY A 176 7.16 6.83 -27.99
CA GLY A 176 8.40 6.57 -27.28
C GLY A 176 9.61 7.17 -27.96
N ASP A 177 10.62 7.61 -27.20
CA ASP A 177 11.90 8.08 -27.76
C ASP A 177 12.74 6.95 -28.37
N ASP A 178 12.38 5.71 -28.06
CA ASP A 178 12.98 4.47 -28.58
C ASP A 178 11.86 3.60 -29.19
N PRO A 179 12.03 3.09 -30.42
CA PRO A 179 11.08 2.18 -31.06
C PRO A 179 10.74 0.92 -30.24
N ASP A 180 11.58 0.49 -29.29
CA ASP A 180 11.33 -0.69 -28.45
C ASP A 180 10.73 -0.36 -27.08
N LEU A 181 10.69 0.91 -26.66
CA LEU A 181 10.13 1.36 -25.39
C LEU A 181 9.02 2.39 -25.62
N GLN A 182 7.77 1.92 -25.62
CA GLN A 182 6.62 2.74 -25.97
C GLN A 182 5.60 2.76 -24.83
N ARG A 183 4.92 3.89 -24.68
CA ARG A 183 3.77 4.06 -23.78
C ARG A 183 2.54 4.47 -24.59
N LEU A 184 1.36 4.07 -24.15
CA LEU A 184 0.11 4.46 -24.80
C LEU A 184 -0.32 5.84 -24.28
N LEU A 185 -0.33 6.83 -25.16
CA LEU A 185 -0.70 8.20 -24.86
C LEU A 185 -2.11 8.48 -25.38
N LYS A 186 -2.92 9.16 -24.58
CA LYS A 186 -4.13 9.85 -25.03
C LYS A 186 -3.92 11.34 -24.96
N VAL A 187 -4.21 12.05 -26.05
CA VAL A 187 -4.22 13.50 -26.13
C VAL A 187 -5.67 13.94 -26.32
N THR A 188 -6.19 14.79 -25.45
CA THR A 188 -7.53 15.38 -25.59
C THR A 188 -7.40 16.85 -25.93
N ARG A 189 -8.04 17.31 -27.01
CA ARG A 189 -8.06 18.74 -27.37
C ARG A 189 -9.05 19.46 -26.46
N THR A 190 -8.56 20.33 -25.58
CA THR A 190 -9.39 21.06 -24.59
C THR A 190 -9.81 22.45 -25.06
N GLY A 191 -9.26 22.93 -26.19
CA GLY A 191 -9.55 24.24 -26.76
C GLY A 191 -8.87 24.44 -28.11
N ALA A 192 -8.86 25.69 -28.60
CA ALA A 192 -8.37 26.00 -29.95
C ALA A 192 -6.90 25.60 -30.20
N ALA A 193 -6.04 25.68 -29.18
CA ALA A 193 -4.64 25.28 -29.24
C ALA A 193 -4.16 24.68 -27.90
N THR A 194 -5.08 24.12 -27.12
CA THR A 194 -4.79 23.56 -25.80
C THR A 194 -5.15 22.08 -25.77
N TYR A 195 -4.30 21.29 -25.11
CA TYR A 195 -4.38 19.84 -25.08
C TYR A 195 -4.09 19.34 -23.66
N SER A 196 -4.69 18.21 -23.28
CA SER A 196 -4.34 17.45 -22.09
C SER A 196 -3.88 16.06 -22.47
N GLU A 197 -2.95 15.51 -21.70
CA GLU A 197 -2.36 14.19 -21.96
C GLU A 197 -2.61 13.22 -20.80
N GLU A 198 -2.90 11.97 -21.13
CA GLU A 198 -3.05 10.85 -20.18
C GLU A 198 -2.18 9.68 -20.66
N ASP A 199 -1.47 9.03 -19.75
CA ASP A 199 -0.59 7.88 -20.02
C ASP A 199 -1.22 6.59 -19.49
N PHE A 200 -1.30 5.57 -20.34
CA PHE A 200 -1.93 4.29 -20.06
C PHE A 200 -0.94 3.12 -19.98
N GLY A 201 0.35 3.40 -19.82
CA GLY A 201 1.38 2.41 -19.57
C GLY A 201 2.00 1.79 -20.83
N GLY A 202 2.86 0.80 -20.62
CA GLY A 202 3.73 0.25 -21.65
C GLY A 202 3.00 -0.56 -22.73
N VAL A 203 3.36 -0.34 -23.99
CA VAL A 203 2.85 -1.07 -25.16
C VAL A 203 3.98 -1.35 -26.16
N ARG A 204 3.70 -2.17 -27.19
CA ARG A 204 4.64 -2.38 -28.30
C ARG A 204 3.92 -2.52 -29.63
N PHE A 205 4.21 -1.60 -30.53
CA PHE A 205 3.65 -1.50 -31.88
C PHE A 205 4.77 -1.35 -32.92
N VAL A 206 4.43 -1.62 -34.18
CA VAL A 206 5.29 -1.30 -35.33
C VAL A 206 5.52 0.22 -35.42
N PRO A 207 6.65 0.70 -35.98
CA PRO A 207 6.93 2.13 -36.06
C PRO A 207 6.00 2.85 -37.05
N LEU A 208 5.50 4.02 -36.63
CA LEU A 208 4.78 4.97 -37.45
C LEU A 208 5.78 5.74 -38.31
N ILE A 209 5.95 5.30 -39.55
CA ILE A 209 6.89 5.89 -40.51
C ILE A 209 6.18 6.97 -41.34
N GLY A 210 6.73 8.19 -41.35
CA GLY A 210 6.16 9.32 -42.09
C GLY A 210 6.82 10.65 -41.75
N GLU A 211 6.32 11.74 -42.34
CA GLU A 211 6.91 13.09 -42.22
C GLU A 211 6.95 13.62 -40.79
N GLN A 212 5.94 13.32 -39.97
CA GLN A 212 5.90 13.65 -38.54
C GLN A 212 6.04 12.40 -37.65
N GLY A 213 6.64 11.34 -38.19
CA GLY A 213 6.89 10.07 -37.50
C GLY A 213 8.37 9.68 -37.50
N TRP A 214 8.64 8.38 -37.49
CA TRP A 214 9.98 7.86 -37.72
C TRP A 214 10.37 7.99 -39.20
N SER A 215 11.65 8.21 -39.45
CA SER A 215 12.24 8.01 -40.78
C SER A 215 12.35 6.52 -41.12
N GLU A 216 12.51 6.19 -42.40
CA GLU A 216 12.74 4.81 -42.87
C GLU A 216 13.95 4.13 -42.19
N ASN A 217 14.91 4.91 -41.70
CA ASN A 217 16.12 4.41 -41.00
C ASN A 217 15.94 4.31 -39.48
N GLY A 218 14.73 4.53 -38.94
CA GLY A 218 14.45 4.46 -37.50
C GLY A 218 14.92 5.67 -36.68
N THR A 219 15.40 6.73 -37.32
CA THR A 219 15.71 8.00 -36.64
C THR A 219 14.47 8.89 -36.55
N ALA A 220 14.27 9.58 -35.41
CA ALA A 220 13.17 10.52 -35.25
C ALA A 220 13.33 11.70 -36.24
N THR A 221 12.25 12.08 -36.92
CA THR A 221 12.25 13.26 -37.78
C THR A 221 12.16 14.53 -36.92
N ASP A 222 12.94 15.57 -37.24
CA ASP A 222 13.02 16.82 -36.44
C ASP A 222 11.69 17.60 -36.41
N VAL A 223 10.74 17.22 -37.27
CA VAL A 223 9.38 17.79 -37.43
C VAL A 223 8.35 17.10 -36.53
N GLY A 224 8.67 15.94 -35.95
CA GLY A 224 7.83 15.18 -35.02
C GLY A 224 8.22 15.37 -33.54
N ARG A 225 9.23 16.19 -33.24
CA ARG A 225 9.52 16.59 -31.86
C ARG A 225 8.39 17.50 -31.37
N PRO A 226 7.77 17.23 -30.21
CA PRO A 226 6.78 18.14 -29.68
C PRO A 226 7.40 19.54 -29.55
N LEU A 227 6.63 20.58 -29.90
CA LEU A 227 6.80 21.85 -29.21
C LEU A 227 6.79 21.50 -27.72
N ARG A 228 7.88 21.79 -27.00
CA ARG A 228 7.94 21.66 -25.55
C ARG A 228 6.92 22.63 -24.95
N HIS A 229 5.65 22.24 -24.98
CA HIS A 229 4.66 22.71 -24.04
C HIS A 229 5.10 22.19 -22.67
N PRO A 230 5.04 23.01 -21.61
CA PRO A 230 5.44 22.58 -20.29
C PRO A 230 4.71 21.28 -19.98
N HIS A 231 5.46 20.19 -19.77
CA HIS A 231 4.90 18.92 -19.37
C HIS A 231 3.95 19.17 -18.20
N PRO A 232 2.77 18.51 -18.13
CA PRO A 232 2.10 18.37 -16.85
C PRO A 232 3.16 17.86 -15.87
N ILE A 233 3.39 18.60 -14.79
CA ILE A 233 4.40 18.26 -13.78
C ILE A 233 4.17 16.79 -13.42
N SER A 234 5.18 15.92 -13.63
CA SER A 234 5.02 14.50 -13.39
C SER A 234 4.70 14.27 -11.92
N LEU A 235 4.03 13.17 -11.57
CA LEU A 235 3.70 12.92 -10.16
C LEU A 235 4.96 12.87 -9.26
N PRO A 236 6.11 12.27 -9.70
CA PRO A 236 7.38 12.41 -9.00
C PRO A 236 7.88 13.86 -8.89
N ASP A 237 7.78 14.69 -9.93
CA ASP A 237 8.15 16.11 -9.86
C ASP A 237 7.26 16.90 -8.89
N MET A 238 5.96 16.58 -8.84
CA MET A 238 5.03 17.17 -7.88
C MET A 238 5.39 16.76 -6.44
N ILE A 239 5.74 15.49 -6.22
CA ILE A 239 6.27 15.02 -4.93
C ILE A 239 7.55 15.77 -4.58
N ALA A 240 8.50 15.89 -5.51
CA ALA A 240 9.76 16.60 -5.28
C ALA A 240 9.53 18.08 -4.91
N ALA A 241 8.55 18.74 -5.54
CA ALA A 241 8.18 20.12 -5.24
C ALA A 241 7.50 20.29 -3.87
N ALA A 242 6.69 19.31 -3.46
CA ALA A 242 5.99 19.32 -2.18
C ALA A 242 6.81 18.74 -1.01
N ALA A 243 7.88 17.99 -1.30
CA ALA A 243 8.72 17.32 -0.33
C ALA A 243 9.42 18.33 0.60
N GLU A 244 9.27 18.14 1.91
CA GLU A 244 10.01 18.88 2.93
C GLU A 244 11.25 18.05 3.34
N PRO A 245 12.48 18.43 2.93
CA PRO A 245 13.66 17.60 3.18
C PRO A 245 13.88 17.36 4.68
N LEU A 246 14.15 16.10 5.04
CA LEU A 246 14.39 15.74 6.44
C LEU A 246 15.85 16.02 6.83
N PRO A 247 16.10 16.78 7.91
CA PRO A 247 17.43 16.90 8.53
C PRO A 247 17.94 15.55 9.07
N ASN A 248 19.12 15.58 9.71
CA ASN A 248 19.59 14.40 10.45
C ASN A 248 18.74 14.17 11.72
N PHE A 249 18.58 12.91 12.15
CA PHE A 249 17.70 12.54 13.27
C PHE A 249 18.03 13.21 14.62
N ASP A 250 19.30 13.60 14.83
CA ASP A 250 19.75 14.27 16.04
C ASP A 250 19.69 15.80 15.94
N ASP A 251 19.39 16.34 14.76
CA ASP A 251 19.11 17.75 14.56
C ASP A 251 17.72 18.08 15.14
N PRO A 252 17.59 19.04 16.08
CA PRO A 252 16.29 19.48 16.59
C PRO A 252 15.30 19.92 15.51
N ALA A 253 15.79 20.37 14.35
CA ALA A 253 14.97 20.73 13.20
C ALA A 253 14.18 19.54 12.63
N PHE A 254 14.68 18.30 12.77
CA PHE A 254 13.94 17.09 12.35
C PHE A 254 12.62 16.99 13.10
N GLY A 255 12.67 17.03 14.43
CA GLY A 255 11.48 16.93 15.27
C GLY A 255 10.54 18.12 15.07
N ALA A 256 11.09 19.33 14.88
CA ALA A 256 10.30 20.55 14.73
C ALA A 256 9.32 20.52 13.55
N LEU A 257 9.62 19.77 12.48
CA LEU A 257 8.69 19.59 11.35
C LEU A 257 7.34 18.97 11.77
N PHE A 258 7.34 18.21 12.86
CA PHE A 258 6.17 17.50 13.38
C PHE A 258 5.38 18.29 14.43
N ASP A 259 5.81 19.50 14.77
CA ASP A 259 5.06 20.41 15.65
C ASP A 259 3.63 20.67 15.10
N ARG A 260 3.44 20.56 13.79
CA ARG A 260 2.14 20.73 13.12
C ARG A 260 1.10 19.65 13.45
N PHE A 261 1.55 18.48 13.90
CA PHE A 261 0.66 17.39 14.34
C PHE A 261 0.51 17.37 15.86
N ALA A 262 1.14 18.32 16.54
CA ALA A 262 1.22 18.30 17.98
C ALA A 262 -0.02 18.86 18.67
N ASP A 263 -0.98 19.45 17.96
CA ASP A 263 -2.30 19.80 18.49
C ASP A 263 -3.19 18.55 18.66
N ARG A 264 -2.90 17.50 17.89
CA ARG A 264 -3.59 16.21 17.92
C ARG A 264 -3.43 15.53 19.26
N ARG A 265 -4.48 14.82 19.68
CA ARG A 265 -4.47 14.02 20.91
C ARG A 265 -3.68 12.73 20.73
N ILE A 266 -3.72 12.16 19.54
CA ILE A 266 -3.06 10.90 19.20
C ILE A 266 -2.23 11.10 17.94
N VAL A 267 -0.96 10.72 17.99
CA VAL A 267 -0.08 10.70 16.82
C VAL A 267 0.39 9.27 16.60
N LEU A 268 -0.10 8.63 15.55
CA LEU A 268 0.28 7.28 15.15
C LEU A 268 1.44 7.36 14.15
N LEU A 269 2.55 6.72 14.48
CA LEU A 269 3.77 6.67 13.69
C LEU A 269 3.98 5.24 13.18
N GLY A 270 3.76 5.08 11.88
CA GLY A 270 3.90 3.83 11.15
C GLY A 270 5.33 3.48 10.82
N GLU A 271 5.52 2.26 10.34
CA GLU A 271 6.71 1.85 9.60
C GLU A 271 6.34 0.82 8.54
N ALA A 272 6.93 0.91 7.34
CA ALA A 272 6.76 -0.10 6.29
C ALA A 272 7.55 -1.38 6.56
N SER A 273 8.40 -1.41 7.60
CA SER A 273 9.04 -2.64 8.04
C SER A 273 9.46 -2.64 9.51
N HIS A 274 9.32 -3.78 10.19
CA HIS A 274 9.73 -3.92 11.60
C HIS A 274 11.24 -3.95 11.85
N GLY A 275 12.05 -4.13 10.80
CA GLY A 275 13.48 -4.41 10.91
C GLY A 275 14.41 -3.30 10.43
N THR A 276 13.93 -2.07 10.29
CA THR A 276 14.66 -0.97 9.63
C THR A 276 15.01 0.17 10.60
N SER A 277 16.30 0.49 10.72
CA SER A 277 16.85 1.45 11.70
C SER A 277 16.30 2.87 11.53
N GLU A 278 16.22 3.37 10.29
CA GLU A 278 15.76 4.73 10.01
C GLU A 278 14.34 4.99 10.54
N PHE A 279 13.45 3.99 10.49
CA PHE A 279 12.09 4.11 11.01
C PHE A 279 12.09 4.24 12.53
N TYR A 280 12.89 3.45 13.27
CA TYR A 280 13.03 3.62 14.73
C TYR A 280 13.63 4.98 15.08
N ARG A 281 14.66 5.43 14.36
CA ARG A 281 15.32 6.73 14.60
C ARG A 281 14.39 7.91 14.31
N ALA A 282 13.59 7.83 13.25
CA ALA A 282 12.56 8.81 12.93
C ALA A 282 11.50 8.85 14.03
N ARG A 283 10.92 7.70 14.38
CA ARG A 283 9.91 7.57 15.45
C ARG A 283 10.44 8.13 16.77
N ALA A 284 11.68 7.80 17.14
CA ALA A 284 12.34 8.35 18.32
C ALA A 284 12.48 9.88 18.24
N ALA A 285 13.00 10.43 17.16
CA ALA A 285 13.18 11.88 17.01
C ALA A 285 11.86 12.67 17.09
N ILE A 286 10.79 12.19 16.46
CA ILE A 286 9.45 12.77 16.53
C ILE A 286 8.93 12.70 17.96
N THR A 287 8.98 11.52 18.56
CA THR A 287 8.44 11.28 19.91
C THR A 287 9.18 12.11 20.96
N ARG A 288 10.51 12.25 20.85
CA ARG A 288 11.30 13.16 21.69
C ARG A 288 10.75 14.58 21.66
N ARG A 289 10.51 15.12 20.46
CA ARG A 289 9.96 16.47 20.28
C ARG A 289 8.58 16.61 20.90
N LEU A 290 7.69 15.66 20.65
CA LEU A 290 6.31 15.67 21.15
C LEU A 290 6.27 15.60 22.69
N ILE A 291 7.14 14.81 23.31
CA ILE A 291 7.28 14.74 24.78
C ILE A 291 7.84 16.07 25.32
N GLU A 292 8.97 16.54 24.79
CA GLU A 292 9.68 17.70 25.32
C GLU A 292 8.92 19.03 25.19
N ARG A 293 8.11 19.18 24.13
CA ARG A 293 7.52 20.48 23.76
C ARG A 293 6.00 20.51 23.77
N HIS A 294 5.33 19.35 23.67
CA HIS A 294 3.89 19.30 23.38
C HIS A 294 3.08 18.44 24.35
N GLY A 295 3.68 18.03 25.47
CA GLY A 295 2.99 17.40 26.59
C GLY A 295 2.52 15.97 26.33
N PHE A 296 3.11 15.28 25.36
CA PHE A 296 2.86 13.85 25.18
C PHE A 296 3.54 13.06 26.31
N THR A 297 2.80 12.17 26.96
CA THR A 297 3.29 11.36 28.09
C THR A 297 3.05 9.87 27.92
N ILE A 298 2.33 9.46 26.88
CA ILE A 298 2.04 8.06 26.59
C ILE A 298 2.79 7.68 25.31
N VAL A 299 3.78 6.80 25.41
CA VAL A 299 4.38 6.12 24.25
C VAL A 299 3.81 4.71 24.22
N ALA A 300 2.86 4.45 23.34
CA ALA A 300 2.23 3.16 23.15
C ALA A 300 2.85 2.44 21.95
N VAL A 301 3.19 1.16 22.08
CA VAL A 301 3.91 0.40 21.06
C VAL A 301 3.22 -0.92 20.74
N GLU A 302 3.37 -1.40 19.50
CA GLU A 302 2.93 -2.73 19.04
C GLU A 302 3.79 -3.84 19.66
N ALA A 303 3.66 -3.99 20.98
CA ALA A 303 4.42 -4.91 21.78
C ALA A 303 3.56 -5.49 22.90
N ASP A 304 3.96 -6.66 23.38
CA ASP A 304 3.33 -7.32 24.51
C ASP A 304 3.37 -6.42 25.76
N TRP A 305 2.22 -6.23 26.41
CA TRP A 305 2.10 -5.38 27.61
C TRP A 305 3.12 -5.73 28.71
N PRO A 306 3.31 -7.00 29.11
CA PRO A 306 4.27 -7.34 30.18
C PRO A 306 5.72 -7.00 29.83
N ASP A 307 6.10 -7.14 28.56
CA ASP A 307 7.46 -6.88 28.10
C ASP A 307 7.73 -5.37 28.05
N ALA A 308 6.77 -4.59 27.54
CA ALA A 308 6.82 -3.14 27.58
C ALA A 308 6.79 -2.58 29.01
N ALA A 309 6.09 -3.23 29.95
CA ALA A 309 6.08 -2.83 31.36
C ALA A 309 7.47 -2.92 32.02
N ALA A 310 8.35 -3.81 31.55
CA ALA A 310 9.75 -3.83 31.99
C ALA A 310 10.49 -2.56 31.55
N ILE A 311 10.27 -2.11 30.31
CA ILE A 311 10.78 -0.81 29.82
C ILE A 311 10.14 0.35 30.58
N ASP A 312 8.83 0.37 30.82
CA ASP A 312 8.15 1.44 31.59
C ASP A 312 8.80 1.64 32.94
N ARG A 313 9.02 0.53 33.67
CA ARG A 313 9.65 0.57 34.99
C ARG A 313 11.06 1.14 34.90
N TYR A 314 11.83 0.77 33.87
CA TYR A 314 13.15 1.35 33.63
C TYR A 314 13.09 2.85 33.33
N VAL A 315 12.25 3.30 32.39
CA VAL A 315 12.21 4.71 31.98
C VAL A 315 11.61 5.63 33.05
N ARG A 316 10.80 5.10 33.97
CA ARG A 316 10.18 5.84 35.09
C ARG A 316 10.88 5.66 36.43
N HIS A 317 12.09 5.09 36.43
CA HIS A 317 12.90 4.87 37.65
C HIS A 317 12.20 4.04 38.74
N ARG A 318 11.35 3.09 38.34
CA ARG A 318 10.65 2.16 39.23
C ARG A 318 11.48 0.90 39.44
N ARG A 319 11.19 0.19 40.53
CA ARG A 319 11.85 -1.09 40.82
C ARG A 319 11.44 -2.15 39.77
N PRO A 320 12.41 -2.94 39.24
CA PRO A 320 12.11 -4.12 38.43
C PRO A 320 11.23 -5.11 39.21
N ARG A 321 10.43 -5.91 38.50
CA ARG A 321 9.76 -7.06 39.12
C ARG A 321 10.76 -8.17 39.37
N THR A 322 10.64 -8.82 40.53
CA THR A 322 11.42 -10.01 40.87
C THR A 322 10.80 -11.24 40.21
N GLY A 323 11.61 -12.11 39.61
CA GLY A 323 11.15 -13.40 39.07
C GLY A 323 10.54 -13.35 37.66
N THR A 324 10.46 -12.18 37.02
CA THR A 324 10.13 -12.07 35.60
C THR A 324 11.37 -12.33 34.75
N GLY A 325 11.24 -13.17 33.71
CA GLY A 325 12.31 -13.38 32.73
C GLY A 325 12.69 -12.09 31.99
N ALA A 326 13.78 -12.12 31.22
CA ALA A 326 14.14 -11.00 30.36
C ALA A 326 12.97 -10.72 29.38
N PRO A 327 12.62 -9.46 29.11
CA PRO A 327 11.56 -9.13 28.16
C PRO A 327 12.04 -9.33 26.71
N PHE A 328 11.11 -9.40 25.76
CA PHE A 328 11.36 -9.50 24.32
C PHE A 328 12.23 -10.71 23.92
N GLN A 329 12.02 -11.85 24.57
CA GLN A 329 12.71 -13.12 24.25
C GLN A 329 11.93 -13.98 23.25
N ARG A 330 10.67 -13.63 22.97
CA ARG A 330 9.85 -14.29 21.97
C ARG A 330 10.21 -13.80 20.58
N PHE A 331 9.92 -14.62 19.58
CA PHE A 331 10.02 -14.21 18.20
C PHE A 331 9.04 -13.05 17.91
N PRO A 332 9.48 -12.01 17.18
CA PRO A 332 10.86 -11.69 16.79
C PRO A 332 11.67 -11.08 17.95
N THR A 333 12.90 -11.54 18.15
CA THR A 333 13.75 -11.11 19.28
C THR A 333 14.48 -9.79 19.05
N TRP A 334 14.35 -9.14 17.89
CA TRP A 334 15.10 -7.93 17.52
C TRP A 334 14.24 -6.67 17.39
N MET A 335 12.92 -6.82 17.24
CA MET A 335 12.00 -5.71 16.93
C MET A 335 12.04 -4.63 18.01
N TRP A 336 11.91 -5.01 19.27
CA TRP A 336 12.00 -4.06 20.39
C TRP A 336 13.35 -4.13 21.13
N ARG A 337 14.14 -5.19 20.88
CA ARG A 337 15.46 -5.43 21.48
C ARG A 337 16.56 -5.14 20.46
N ASN A 338 16.71 -3.87 20.12
CA ASN A 338 17.75 -3.35 19.24
C ASN A 338 18.39 -2.07 19.80
N THR A 339 19.48 -1.65 19.18
CA THR A 339 20.26 -0.48 19.58
C THR A 339 19.50 0.84 19.47
N ASP A 340 18.59 1.00 18.49
CA ASP A 340 17.80 2.23 18.31
C ASP A 340 16.75 2.40 19.43
N VAL A 341 16.05 1.31 19.79
CA VAL A 341 15.10 1.30 20.91
C VAL A 341 15.84 1.48 22.25
N ALA A 342 17.00 0.86 22.42
CA ALA A 342 17.84 1.08 23.61
C ALA A 342 18.26 2.56 23.75
N ALA A 343 18.67 3.20 22.66
CA ALA A 343 19.03 4.62 22.67
C ALA A 343 17.83 5.51 23.04
N PHE A 344 16.64 5.20 22.53
CA PHE A 344 15.42 5.94 22.84
C PHE A 344 14.99 5.76 24.32
N THR A 345 15.00 4.53 24.82
CA THR A 345 14.63 4.24 26.23
C THR A 345 15.63 4.87 27.22
N ASP A 346 16.92 4.89 26.90
CA ASP A 346 17.94 5.62 27.67
C ASP A 346 17.73 7.13 27.66
N TRP A 347 17.25 7.69 26.54
CA TRP A 347 16.85 9.09 26.49
C TRP A 347 15.60 9.35 27.35
N MET A 348 14.56 8.51 27.25
CA MET A 348 13.33 8.66 28.04
C MET A 348 13.62 8.64 29.54
N ARG A 349 14.48 7.72 29.99
CA ARG A 349 14.92 7.65 31.39
C ARG A 349 15.57 8.96 31.83
N ARG A 350 16.56 9.47 31.08
CA ARG A 350 17.22 10.75 31.40
C ARG A 350 16.27 11.96 31.37
N HIS A 351 15.26 11.93 30.50
CA HIS A 351 14.23 12.95 30.44
C HIS A 351 13.35 12.92 31.71
N ASN A 352 12.87 11.73 32.08
CA ASN A 352 12.00 11.50 33.23
C ASN A 352 12.67 11.71 34.59
N GLU A 353 14.00 11.56 34.68
CA GLU A 353 14.78 11.80 35.90
C GLU A 353 14.54 13.19 36.50
N LYS A 354 14.22 14.17 35.66
CA LYS A 354 14.02 15.57 36.04
C LYS A 354 12.55 15.93 36.31
N LEU A 355 11.64 14.97 36.18
CA LEU A 355 10.20 15.18 36.23
C LEU A 355 9.57 14.49 37.43
N GLU A 356 8.54 15.12 37.98
CA GLU A 356 7.68 14.51 38.99
C GLU A 356 6.98 13.25 38.43
N PRO A 357 6.72 12.22 39.24
CA PRO A 357 6.18 10.94 38.77
C PRO A 357 4.91 11.04 37.91
N SER A 358 4.06 12.03 38.14
CA SER A 358 2.82 12.27 37.38
C SER A 358 3.04 12.92 36.01
N ALA A 359 4.19 13.56 35.78
CA ALA A 359 4.55 14.23 34.53
C ALA A 359 5.49 13.39 33.65
N GLN A 360 6.02 12.28 34.18
CA GLN A 360 6.90 11.37 33.45
C GLN A 360 6.18 10.71 32.27
N ALA A 361 6.88 10.62 31.14
CA ALA A 361 6.42 9.84 30.00
C ALA A 361 6.58 8.34 30.27
N GLY A 362 5.54 7.55 29.99
CA GLY A 362 5.53 6.10 30.13
C GLY A 362 5.68 5.36 28.79
N PHE A 363 5.99 4.08 28.88
CA PHE A 363 6.19 3.19 27.72
C PHE A 363 5.28 1.97 27.85
N TYR A 364 4.31 1.82 26.94
CA TYR A 364 3.20 0.89 27.10
C TYR A 364 3.06 -0.04 25.90
N GLY A 365 2.85 -1.33 26.13
CA GLY A 365 2.51 -2.27 25.07
C GLY A 365 1.03 -2.18 24.73
N LEU A 366 0.63 -2.53 23.52
CA LEU A 366 -0.77 -2.62 23.11
C LEU A 366 -1.21 -4.06 22.82
N ASP A 367 -0.26 -4.96 22.59
CA ASP A 367 -0.50 -6.27 21.97
C ASP A 367 -0.85 -7.37 22.98
N ILE A 368 -1.37 -8.49 22.45
CA ILE A 368 -2.13 -9.53 23.16
C ILE A 368 -1.35 -10.82 23.44
N TYR A 369 -0.16 -11.01 22.88
CA TYR A 369 0.43 -12.34 22.76
C TYR A 369 0.97 -12.92 24.08
N ASN A 370 1.42 -12.11 25.06
CA ASN A 370 2.06 -12.64 26.29
C ASN A 370 1.08 -13.01 27.42
N MET A 371 0.28 -14.05 27.21
CA MET A 371 -0.68 -14.56 28.21
C MET A 371 0.01 -15.01 29.51
N SER A 372 1.14 -15.71 29.44
CA SER A 372 1.86 -16.24 30.60
C SER A 372 2.45 -15.14 31.47
N GLY A 373 3.08 -14.14 30.86
CA GLY A 373 3.54 -12.93 31.53
C GLY A 373 2.40 -12.15 32.18
N SER A 374 1.25 -12.08 31.51
CA SER A 374 0.06 -11.38 32.02
C SER A 374 -0.56 -12.10 33.23
N ILE A 375 -0.63 -13.43 33.22
CA ILE A 375 -1.07 -14.23 34.38
C ILE A 375 -0.15 -13.96 35.58
N GLY A 376 1.17 -14.04 35.38
CA GLY A 376 2.15 -13.71 36.43
C GLY A 376 1.99 -12.28 36.94
N ALA A 377 1.71 -11.32 36.04
CA ALA A 377 1.51 -9.93 36.39
C ALA A 377 0.35 -9.73 37.38
N VAL A 378 -0.82 -10.30 37.07
CA VAL A 378 -2.03 -10.27 37.90
C VAL A 378 -1.81 -10.97 39.24
N LEU A 379 -1.19 -12.15 39.23
CA LEU A 379 -0.98 -12.93 40.46
C LEU A 379 -0.08 -12.21 41.46
N ASP A 380 1.06 -11.66 41.01
CA ASP A 380 1.97 -10.92 41.90
C ASP A 380 1.32 -9.66 42.49
N TYR A 381 0.49 -8.96 41.72
CA TYR A 381 -0.25 -7.81 42.24
C TYR A 381 -1.25 -8.24 43.33
N LEU A 382 -2.03 -9.28 43.04
CA LEU A 382 -3.01 -9.82 43.99
C LEU A 382 -2.34 -10.39 45.24
N ASP A 383 -1.20 -11.06 45.13
CA ASP A 383 -0.46 -11.55 46.31
C ASP A 383 -0.07 -10.42 47.26
N ARG A 384 0.21 -9.23 46.73
CA ARG A 384 0.54 -8.05 47.53
C ARG A 384 -0.70 -7.34 48.10
N VAL A 385 -1.80 -7.29 47.35
CA VAL A 385 -2.96 -6.40 47.64
C VAL A 385 -4.19 -7.14 48.17
N ASP A 386 -4.44 -8.37 47.71
CA ASP A 386 -5.53 -9.26 48.16
C ASP A 386 -5.12 -10.75 47.98
N PRO A 387 -4.42 -11.34 48.96
CA PRO A 387 -3.95 -12.72 48.90
C PRO A 387 -5.06 -13.77 48.74
N GLN A 388 -6.29 -13.46 49.20
CA GLN A 388 -7.44 -14.34 49.02
C GLN A 388 -7.91 -14.33 47.56
N ALA A 389 -7.99 -13.15 46.94
CA ALA A 389 -8.22 -13.05 45.50
C ALA A 389 -7.09 -13.67 44.68
N ALA A 390 -5.85 -13.61 45.13
CA ALA A 390 -4.72 -14.28 44.49
C ALA A 390 -4.88 -15.81 44.47
N LYS A 391 -5.42 -16.40 45.54
CA LYS A 391 -5.73 -17.84 45.60
C LYS A 391 -6.82 -18.22 44.59
N ILE A 392 -7.90 -17.43 44.53
CA ILE A 392 -9.00 -17.64 43.57
C ILE A 392 -8.51 -17.47 42.13
N ALA A 393 -7.66 -16.47 41.85
CA ALA A 393 -7.08 -16.26 40.53
C ALA A 393 -6.19 -17.43 40.08
N ARG A 394 -5.41 -18.03 40.99
CA ARG A 394 -4.63 -19.24 40.69
C ARG A 394 -5.51 -20.43 40.34
N GLU A 395 -6.63 -20.61 41.05
CA GLU A 395 -7.61 -21.67 40.75
C GLU A 395 -8.26 -21.45 39.38
N ARG A 396 -8.65 -20.21 39.06
CA ARG A 396 -9.30 -19.84 37.79
C ARG A 396 -8.35 -19.90 36.58
N TYR A 397 -7.11 -19.44 36.72
CA TYR A 397 -6.08 -19.56 35.69
C TYR A 397 -5.45 -20.96 35.61
N GLY A 398 -5.72 -21.83 36.59
CA GLY A 398 -5.18 -23.19 36.66
C GLY A 398 -5.40 -24.00 35.39
N CYS A 399 -6.52 -23.80 34.70
CA CYS A 399 -6.82 -24.50 33.44
C CYS A 399 -6.02 -24.00 32.22
N LEU A 400 -5.39 -22.82 32.31
CA LEU A 400 -4.49 -22.25 31.28
C LEU A 400 -3.03 -22.66 31.50
N THR A 401 -2.68 -23.15 32.70
CA THR A 401 -1.30 -23.45 33.13
C THR A 401 -0.56 -24.45 32.23
N PRO A 402 -1.19 -25.53 31.72
CA PRO A 402 -0.51 -26.49 30.82
C PRO A 402 -0.07 -25.89 29.46
N TRP A 403 -0.64 -24.76 29.06
CA TRP A 403 -0.52 -24.21 27.70
C TRP A 403 0.30 -22.91 27.64
N GLN A 404 0.79 -22.45 28.79
CA GLN A 404 1.60 -21.24 28.94
C GLN A 404 2.89 -21.23 28.11
N HIS A 405 3.34 -22.40 27.64
CA HIS A 405 4.58 -22.58 26.88
C HIS A 405 4.35 -22.89 25.39
N ASP A 406 3.11 -23.16 24.96
CA ASP A 406 2.75 -23.45 23.56
C ASP A 406 1.28 -23.09 23.28
N PRO A 407 0.98 -21.82 22.92
CA PRO A 407 -0.37 -21.33 22.68
C PRO A 407 -1.06 -21.97 21.47
N SER A 408 -0.28 -22.54 20.53
CA SER A 408 -0.85 -23.25 19.39
C SER A 408 -1.62 -24.48 19.88
N THR A 409 -1.10 -25.23 20.85
CA THR A 409 -1.76 -26.47 21.28
C THR A 409 -3.10 -26.24 22.02
N TYR A 410 -3.28 -25.07 22.63
CA TYR A 410 -4.54 -24.68 23.29
C TYR A 410 -5.73 -24.62 22.31
N GLY A 411 -5.60 -23.91 21.20
CA GLY A 411 -6.74 -23.72 20.30
C GLY A 411 -7.19 -25.00 19.57
N ARG A 412 -6.32 -26.02 19.42
CA ARG A 412 -6.73 -27.38 19.03
C ARG A 412 -7.49 -28.12 20.12
N ALA A 413 -7.13 -27.91 21.39
CA ALA A 413 -7.73 -28.59 22.53
C ALA A 413 -9.13 -28.06 22.88
N VAL A 414 -9.38 -26.76 22.67
CA VAL A 414 -10.69 -26.10 22.92
C VAL A 414 -11.82 -26.67 22.05
N LEU A 415 -11.50 -27.32 20.92
CA LEU A 415 -12.45 -28.03 20.07
C LEU A 415 -13.04 -29.30 20.72
N THR A 416 -12.54 -29.72 21.89
CA THR A 416 -13.13 -30.83 22.67
C THR A 416 -14.05 -30.29 23.78
N ALA A 417 -15.22 -30.92 23.94
CA ALA A 417 -16.32 -30.46 24.82
C ALA A 417 -15.96 -30.25 26.32
N GLY A 418 -14.77 -30.65 26.75
CA GLY A 418 -14.27 -30.47 28.12
C GLY A 418 -13.86 -29.04 28.48
N TYR A 419 -13.63 -28.14 27.50
CA TYR A 419 -12.92 -26.87 27.74
C TYR A 419 -13.77 -25.58 27.69
N GLN A 420 -15.09 -25.67 27.48
CA GLN A 420 -16.01 -24.52 27.61
C GLN A 420 -16.03 -23.87 29.01
N LYS A 421 -15.45 -24.51 30.04
CA LYS A 421 -15.43 -24.01 31.41
C LYS A 421 -14.35 -22.94 31.69
N CYS A 422 -13.29 -22.86 30.88
CA CYS A 422 -12.17 -21.94 31.10
C CYS A 422 -12.51 -20.47 30.82
N GLU A 423 -13.18 -20.18 29.70
CA GLU A 423 -13.62 -18.83 29.31
C GLU A 423 -14.41 -18.16 30.45
N LYS A 424 -15.41 -18.87 30.99
CA LYS A 424 -16.26 -18.36 32.07
C LYS A 424 -15.43 -17.96 33.30
N ALA A 425 -14.45 -18.79 33.68
CA ALA A 425 -13.59 -18.54 34.83
C ALA A 425 -12.65 -17.33 34.60
N VAL A 426 -12.12 -17.16 33.39
CA VAL A 426 -11.25 -16.03 33.02
C VAL A 426 -12.03 -14.71 32.98
N LEU A 427 -13.22 -14.72 32.35
CA LEU A 427 -14.10 -13.55 32.31
C LEU A 427 -14.59 -13.16 33.71
N GLU A 428 -14.90 -14.13 34.57
CA GLU A 428 -15.23 -13.89 35.98
C GLU A 428 -14.07 -13.25 36.75
N GLN A 429 -12.82 -13.69 36.53
CA GLN A 429 -11.66 -13.07 37.16
C GLN A 429 -11.44 -11.61 36.71
N CYS A 430 -11.62 -11.33 35.41
CA CYS A 430 -11.54 -9.96 34.89
C CYS A 430 -12.64 -9.07 35.48
N ARG A 431 -13.88 -9.58 35.55
CA ARG A 431 -15.02 -8.88 36.17
C ARG A 431 -14.80 -8.60 37.65
N ASP A 432 -14.27 -9.55 38.42
CA ASP A 432 -14.00 -9.38 39.85
C ASP A 432 -12.91 -8.32 40.12
N LEU A 433 -11.88 -8.24 39.27
CA LEU A 433 -10.86 -7.19 39.34
C LEU A 433 -11.44 -5.81 39.02
N LEU A 434 -12.30 -5.71 38.00
CA LEU A 434 -12.99 -4.46 37.64
C LEU A 434 -14.01 -4.04 38.71
N ALA A 435 -14.73 -4.97 39.32
CA ALA A 435 -15.70 -4.68 40.38
C ALA A 435 -15.02 -4.07 41.63
N LYS A 436 -13.76 -4.44 41.90
CA LYS A 436 -12.96 -3.90 43.01
C LYS A 436 -12.13 -2.67 42.65
N GLN A 437 -12.31 -2.09 41.46
CA GLN A 437 -11.52 -0.99 40.92
C GLN A 437 -11.44 0.23 41.86
N LEU A 438 -12.56 0.65 42.45
CA LEU A 438 -12.60 1.83 43.33
C LEU A 438 -11.91 1.59 44.69
N GLU A 439 -11.83 0.34 45.15
CA GLU A 439 -11.14 -0.02 46.39
C GLU A 439 -9.62 -0.12 46.19
N TYR A 440 -9.20 -0.72 45.07
CA TYR A 440 -7.80 -0.95 44.76
C TYR A 440 -7.09 0.31 44.22
N ALA A 441 -7.77 1.10 43.39
CA ALA A 441 -7.21 2.36 42.89
C ALA A 441 -6.91 3.37 44.01
N LYS A 442 -7.63 3.31 45.14
CA LYS A 442 -7.36 4.14 46.34
C LYS A 442 -6.09 3.74 47.09
N ARG A 443 -5.60 2.52 46.91
CA ARG A 443 -4.39 2.01 47.59
C ARG A 443 -3.13 2.18 46.73
N ASP A 444 -3.21 1.93 45.42
CA ASP A 444 -2.08 2.06 44.49
C ASP A 444 -2.53 2.18 43.02
N GLY A 445 -2.81 3.39 42.55
CA GLY A 445 -3.46 3.63 41.26
C GLY A 445 -2.68 3.17 40.01
N THR A 446 -1.34 3.22 40.01
CA THR A 446 -0.57 2.82 38.80
C THR A 446 -0.34 1.32 38.73
N ASP A 447 0.00 0.67 39.85
CA ASP A 447 0.12 -0.80 39.85
C ASP A 447 -1.25 -1.47 39.67
N PHE A 448 -2.36 -0.81 40.08
CA PHE A 448 -3.71 -1.25 39.73
C PHE A 448 -4.00 -1.16 38.22
N LEU A 449 -3.60 -0.07 37.55
CA LEU A 449 -3.74 0.05 36.09
C LEU A 449 -3.03 -1.12 35.39
N ASP A 450 -1.78 -1.39 35.77
CA ASP A 450 -0.99 -2.52 35.27
C ASP A 450 -1.72 -3.86 35.48
N ALA A 451 -2.15 -4.16 36.72
CA ALA A 451 -2.86 -5.41 37.01
C ALA A 451 -4.21 -5.54 36.27
N SER A 452 -4.98 -4.45 36.17
CA SER A 452 -6.27 -4.44 35.48
C SER A 452 -6.11 -4.67 33.97
N GLN A 453 -5.07 -4.10 33.36
CA GLN A 453 -4.78 -4.28 31.95
C GLN A 453 -4.28 -5.70 31.66
N ASN A 454 -3.40 -6.25 32.50
CA ASN A 454 -2.98 -7.65 32.37
C ASN A 454 -4.17 -8.62 32.48
N ALA A 455 -5.16 -8.34 33.33
CA ALA A 455 -6.36 -9.17 33.44
C ALA A 455 -7.26 -9.11 32.19
N ARG A 456 -7.38 -7.93 31.56
CA ARG A 456 -8.07 -7.79 30.27
C ARG A 456 -7.33 -8.53 29.17
N LEU A 457 -5.99 -8.41 29.12
CA LEU A 457 -5.15 -9.12 28.18
C LEU A 457 -5.36 -10.64 28.29
N ILE A 458 -5.43 -11.21 29.49
CA ILE A 458 -5.71 -12.65 29.65
C ILE A 458 -7.07 -13.04 29.06
N ALA A 459 -8.11 -12.23 29.27
CA ALA A 459 -9.43 -12.48 28.71
C ALA A 459 -9.45 -12.36 27.18
N SER A 460 -8.87 -11.30 26.62
CA SER A 460 -8.77 -11.11 25.18
C SER A 460 -7.91 -12.21 24.55
N ALA A 461 -6.78 -12.59 25.17
CA ALA A 461 -5.87 -13.61 24.66
C ALA A 461 -6.52 -15.00 24.63
N GLU A 462 -7.31 -15.35 25.65
CA GLU A 462 -8.10 -16.61 25.65
C GLU A 462 -9.05 -16.66 24.45
N HIS A 463 -9.79 -15.56 24.23
CA HIS A 463 -10.70 -15.42 23.09
C HIS A 463 -9.95 -15.49 21.74
N TYR A 464 -8.81 -14.81 21.64
CA TYR A 464 -7.95 -14.79 20.46
C TYR A 464 -7.42 -16.19 20.11
N TYR A 465 -6.86 -16.92 21.08
CA TYR A 465 -6.31 -18.26 20.81
C TYR A 465 -7.38 -19.28 20.42
N ARG A 466 -8.65 -19.06 20.79
CA ARG A 466 -9.79 -19.84 20.32
C ARG A 466 -10.15 -19.54 18.86
N ILE A 467 -10.17 -18.27 18.48
CA ILE A 467 -10.54 -17.82 17.12
C ILE A 467 -9.40 -18.05 16.11
N MET A 468 -8.15 -18.05 16.55
CA MET A 468 -6.96 -18.28 15.72
C MET A 468 -7.02 -19.58 14.90
N TYR A 469 -7.81 -20.58 15.33
CA TYR A 469 -8.00 -21.85 14.61
C TYR A 469 -9.13 -21.85 13.58
N TYR A 470 -9.99 -20.84 13.60
CA TYR A 470 -11.04 -20.66 12.59
C TYR A 470 -10.54 -19.86 11.37
N GLY A 471 -9.38 -19.20 11.49
CA GLY A 471 -8.66 -18.53 10.40
C GLY A 471 -9.34 -17.26 9.88
N GLY A 472 -8.55 -16.27 9.46
CA GLY A 472 -9.04 -15.09 8.72
C GLY A 472 -9.17 -13.80 9.53
N ALA A 473 -9.92 -12.84 8.96
CA ALA A 473 -10.08 -11.46 9.39
C ALA A 473 -10.54 -11.29 10.84
N GLU A 474 -11.31 -12.24 11.38
CA GLU A 474 -11.79 -12.17 12.78
C GLU A 474 -10.65 -12.15 13.80
N SER A 475 -9.60 -12.95 13.57
CA SER A 475 -8.43 -12.99 14.46
C SER A 475 -7.61 -11.69 14.41
N TRP A 476 -7.48 -11.12 13.20
CA TRP A 476 -6.87 -9.82 12.97
C TRP A 476 -7.65 -8.69 13.67
N ASN A 477 -8.95 -8.64 13.39
CA ASN A 477 -9.87 -7.62 13.91
C ASN A 477 -9.91 -7.64 15.44
N LEU A 478 -9.88 -8.81 16.06
CA LEU A 478 -9.84 -8.94 17.51
C LEU A 478 -8.53 -8.36 18.09
N ARG A 479 -7.38 -8.65 17.47
CA ARG A 479 -6.07 -8.14 17.91
C ARG A 479 -6.03 -6.62 17.82
N ASP A 480 -6.40 -6.04 16.69
CA ASP A 480 -6.39 -4.59 16.50
C ASP A 480 -7.44 -3.88 17.35
N THR A 481 -8.62 -4.48 17.56
CA THR A 481 -9.61 -3.97 18.52
C THR A 481 -9.05 -3.95 19.93
N HIS A 482 -8.36 -5.01 20.37
CA HIS A 482 -7.70 -5.05 21.68
C HIS A 482 -6.63 -3.96 21.83
N MET A 483 -5.78 -3.77 20.81
CA MET A 483 -4.77 -2.72 20.82
C MET A 483 -5.42 -1.32 20.94
N PHE A 484 -6.51 -1.09 20.20
CA PHE A 484 -7.26 0.15 20.26
C PHE A 484 -7.97 0.39 21.60
N GLU A 485 -8.61 -0.64 22.18
CA GLU A 485 -9.23 -0.54 23.50
C GLU A 485 -8.19 -0.24 24.59
N THR A 486 -7.00 -0.85 24.49
CA THR A 486 -5.86 -0.56 25.38
C THR A 486 -5.39 0.89 25.22
N LEU A 487 -5.32 1.35 23.96
CA LEU A 487 -5.42 2.73 23.50
C LEU A 487 -6.27 3.63 24.42
N GLU A 488 -7.58 3.40 24.34
CA GLU A 488 -8.59 4.19 25.04
C GLU A 488 -8.42 4.14 26.56
N HIS A 489 -8.04 2.99 27.13
CA HIS A 489 -7.79 2.88 28.57
C HIS A 489 -6.60 3.72 29.03
N LEU A 490 -5.51 3.75 28.27
CA LEU A 490 -4.36 4.59 28.58
C LEU A 490 -4.73 6.07 28.56
N LEU A 491 -5.46 6.50 27.52
CA LEU A 491 -5.96 7.88 27.41
C LEU A 491 -6.93 8.23 28.54
N HIS A 492 -7.82 7.31 28.92
CA HIS A 492 -8.75 7.52 30.03
C HIS A 492 -8.03 7.63 31.36
N ALA A 493 -7.05 6.75 31.62
CA ALA A 493 -6.24 6.77 32.84
C ALA A 493 -5.37 8.02 32.97
N GLY A 494 -4.86 8.55 31.85
CA GLY A 494 -4.14 9.82 31.81
C GLY A 494 -5.04 11.07 31.94
N GLY A 495 -6.36 10.90 31.84
CA GLY A 495 -7.34 11.98 31.92
C GLY A 495 -7.65 12.66 30.57
N PRO A 496 -8.52 13.68 30.56
CA PRO A 496 -9.04 14.29 29.33
C PRO A 496 -7.96 14.94 28.46
N ASN A 497 -6.87 15.41 29.08
CA ASN A 497 -5.76 16.07 28.38
C ASN A 497 -4.61 15.11 28.03
N ALA A 498 -4.78 13.80 28.24
CA ALA A 498 -3.75 12.82 27.92
C ALA A 498 -3.52 12.75 26.40
N LYS A 499 -2.25 12.72 26.02
CA LYS A 499 -1.80 12.65 24.63
C LYS A 499 -0.83 11.50 24.43
N ALA A 500 -1.03 10.78 23.33
CA ALA A 500 -0.33 9.53 23.06
C ALA A 500 0.38 9.56 21.70
N VAL A 501 1.59 9.00 21.67
CA VAL A 501 2.27 8.62 20.44
C VAL A 501 2.19 7.10 20.33
N VAL A 502 1.73 6.59 19.19
CA VAL A 502 1.57 5.15 18.93
C VAL A 502 2.63 4.72 17.92
N TRP A 503 3.43 3.70 18.22
CA TRP A 503 4.38 3.10 17.28
C TRP A 503 3.89 1.70 16.90
N ALA A 504 3.50 1.52 15.65
CA ALA A 504 3.09 0.23 15.11
C ALA A 504 3.38 0.17 13.61
N HIS A 505 3.20 -0.98 12.98
CA HIS A 505 3.39 -1.13 11.55
C HIS A 505 2.39 -0.27 10.74
N ASN A 506 2.72 0.12 9.49
CA ASN A 506 1.80 0.84 8.59
C ASN A 506 0.45 0.10 8.44
N SER A 507 0.48 -1.24 8.44
CA SER A 507 -0.72 -2.10 8.38
C SER A 507 -1.66 -1.94 9.59
N HIS A 508 -1.15 -1.47 10.73
CA HIS A 508 -1.93 -1.22 11.94
C HIS A 508 -2.41 0.23 12.06
N ILE A 509 -1.66 1.19 11.52
CA ILE A 509 -1.91 2.62 11.78
C ILE A 509 -2.49 3.41 10.60
N GLY A 510 -2.39 2.91 9.36
CA GLY A 510 -3.10 3.52 8.22
C GLY A 510 -4.61 3.29 8.32
N ASP A 511 -5.44 4.09 7.70
CA ASP A 511 -6.89 3.84 7.70
C ASP A 511 -7.24 2.65 6.78
N ALA A 512 -7.45 1.45 7.36
CA ALA A 512 -7.68 0.19 6.63
C ALA A 512 -8.86 0.24 5.64
N ARG A 513 -9.84 1.13 5.82
CA ARG A 513 -10.96 1.32 4.88
C ARG A 513 -10.50 1.66 3.46
N PHE A 514 -9.26 2.14 3.32
CA PHE A 514 -8.67 2.58 2.07
C PHE A 514 -7.48 1.73 1.63
N THR A 515 -7.39 0.51 2.16
CA THR A 515 -6.40 -0.51 1.77
C THR A 515 -7.09 -1.79 1.32
N GLU A 516 -6.34 -2.69 0.70
CA GLU A 516 -6.82 -4.04 0.38
C GLU A 516 -7.29 -4.80 1.64
N MET A 517 -6.68 -4.54 2.80
CA MET A 517 -7.04 -5.17 4.07
C MET A 517 -8.50 -4.91 4.42
N GLY A 518 -8.95 -3.64 4.42
CA GLY A 518 -10.34 -3.33 4.71
C GLY A 518 -11.30 -3.62 3.56
N VAL A 519 -10.88 -3.40 2.31
CA VAL A 519 -11.78 -3.52 1.14
C VAL A 519 -12.00 -4.97 0.70
N VAL A 520 -10.95 -5.80 0.76
CA VAL A 520 -10.98 -7.17 0.22
C VAL A 520 -11.02 -8.21 1.34
N ARG A 521 -10.32 -7.96 2.46
CA ARG A 521 -10.15 -8.95 3.54
C ARG A 521 -11.07 -8.72 4.73
N ASP A 522 -11.85 -7.64 4.75
CA ASP A 522 -12.70 -7.24 5.90
C ASP A 522 -11.89 -7.09 7.21
N GLU A 523 -10.62 -6.69 7.06
CA GLU A 523 -9.69 -6.46 8.16
C GLU A 523 -9.73 -4.98 8.59
N LEU A 524 -9.95 -4.73 9.89
CA LEU A 524 -9.87 -3.41 10.52
C LEU A 524 -8.51 -3.22 11.19
N ASN A 525 -8.16 -1.97 11.52
CA ASN A 525 -6.95 -1.69 12.27
C ASN A 525 -7.08 -0.49 13.23
N ILE A 526 -6.07 -0.32 14.09
CA ILE A 526 -6.03 0.79 15.07
C ILE A 526 -6.17 2.15 14.39
N GLY A 527 -5.54 2.36 13.23
CA GLY A 527 -5.61 3.59 12.44
C GLY A 527 -7.04 3.97 12.08
N GLN A 528 -7.77 3.04 11.48
CA GLN A 528 -9.20 3.18 11.20
C GLN A 528 -10.01 3.47 12.46
N LEU A 529 -9.82 2.68 13.52
CA LEU A 529 -10.58 2.84 14.77
C LEU A 529 -10.31 4.21 15.41
N CYS A 530 -9.06 4.67 15.40
CA CYS A 530 -8.70 6.01 15.87
C CYS A 530 -9.38 7.09 15.02
N ARG A 531 -9.39 6.96 13.69
CA ARG A 531 -10.06 7.91 12.81
C ARG A 531 -11.56 7.95 13.04
N GLN A 532 -12.20 6.80 13.28
CA GLN A 532 -13.64 6.73 13.56
C GLN A 532 -14.01 7.29 14.94
N ARG A 533 -13.16 7.06 15.95
CA ARG A 533 -13.43 7.45 17.34
C ARG A 533 -13.06 8.89 17.66
N PHE A 534 -11.93 9.35 17.13
CA PHE A 534 -11.30 10.63 17.47
C PHE A 534 -11.29 11.63 16.31
N GLY A 535 -11.62 11.20 15.08
CA GLY A 535 -11.66 12.06 13.91
C GLY A 535 -10.32 12.75 13.67
N ASP A 536 -10.36 14.07 13.61
CA ASP A 536 -9.19 14.92 13.43
C ASP A 536 -8.33 15.05 14.69
N GLU A 537 -8.74 14.53 15.86
CA GLU A 537 -7.83 14.48 17.02
C GLU A 537 -6.73 13.40 16.87
N ALA A 538 -6.81 12.54 15.85
CA ALA A 538 -5.78 11.57 15.50
C ALA A 538 -5.02 11.99 14.23
N ALA A 539 -3.69 11.95 14.27
CA ALA A 539 -2.83 12.05 13.09
C ALA A 539 -2.16 10.71 12.80
N LEU A 540 -2.24 10.26 11.55
CA LEU A 540 -1.71 8.99 11.06
C LEU A 540 -0.55 9.29 10.11
N ILE A 541 0.65 8.86 10.47
CA ILE A 541 1.87 9.20 9.74
C ILE A 541 2.59 7.90 9.32
N GLY A 542 2.58 7.61 8.03
CA GLY A 542 3.24 6.42 7.47
C GLY A 542 4.73 6.65 7.17
N MET A 543 5.50 5.59 7.00
CA MET A 543 6.89 5.65 6.54
C MET A 543 7.16 4.60 5.46
N GLY A 544 7.99 4.91 4.47
CA GLY A 544 8.35 3.99 3.37
C GLY A 544 9.82 4.05 2.95
N THR A 545 10.23 3.04 2.16
CA THR A 545 11.58 2.93 1.58
C THR A 545 11.59 2.26 0.21
N HIS A 546 12.53 2.66 -0.64
CA HIS A 546 12.72 2.05 -1.96
C HIS A 546 13.57 0.78 -1.88
N SER A 547 14.71 0.84 -1.18
CA SER A 547 15.69 -0.25 -1.13
C SER A 547 16.53 -0.21 0.14
N GLY A 548 17.43 -1.19 0.31
CA GLY A 548 18.36 -1.23 1.43
C GLY A 548 18.38 -2.59 2.10
N THR A 549 18.54 -2.62 3.41
CA THR A 549 18.52 -3.86 4.19
C THR A 549 17.50 -3.81 5.31
N VAL A 550 16.96 -4.97 5.67
CA VAL A 550 16.00 -5.14 6.76
C VAL A 550 16.38 -6.34 7.62
N ALA A 551 16.21 -6.24 8.94
CA ALA A 551 16.29 -7.39 9.84
C ALA A 551 14.96 -8.16 9.81
N ALA A 552 14.97 -9.37 9.25
CA ALA A 552 13.78 -10.20 9.11
C ALA A 552 14.15 -11.69 9.16
N ALA A 553 13.18 -12.56 9.44
CA ALA A 553 13.35 -13.99 9.28
C ALA A 553 12.76 -14.47 7.94
N SER A 554 13.22 -15.62 7.47
CA SER A 554 12.60 -16.30 6.33
C SER A 554 11.31 -17.04 6.73
N ASP A 555 11.25 -17.55 7.96
CA ASP A 555 10.13 -18.34 8.48
C ASP A 555 9.77 -17.89 9.89
N TRP A 556 8.55 -18.22 10.33
CA TRP A 556 8.11 -17.96 11.71
C TRP A 556 8.99 -18.73 12.69
N ASP A 557 9.34 -18.10 13.83
CA ASP A 557 10.34 -18.59 14.79
C ASP A 557 11.74 -18.84 14.19
N GLY A 558 11.99 -18.37 12.97
CA GLY A 558 13.28 -18.44 12.31
C GLY A 558 14.32 -17.52 12.95
N LYS A 559 15.60 -17.75 12.60
CA LYS A 559 16.68 -16.84 12.98
C LYS A 559 16.53 -15.51 12.26
N MET A 560 16.94 -14.44 12.93
CA MET A 560 17.05 -13.14 12.27
C MET A 560 18.16 -13.16 11.21
N GLU A 561 17.85 -12.60 10.06
CA GLU A 561 18.76 -12.41 8.94
C GLU A 561 18.75 -10.94 8.53
N VAL A 562 19.90 -10.42 8.08
CA VAL A 562 19.95 -9.14 7.38
C VAL A 562 19.65 -9.41 5.90
N LYS A 563 18.47 -9.04 5.45
CA LYS A 563 17.97 -9.33 4.09
C LYS A 563 18.01 -8.07 3.24
N GLN A 564 18.31 -8.23 1.96
CA GLN A 564 18.25 -7.13 0.99
C GLN A 564 16.82 -6.86 0.58
N ILE A 565 16.37 -5.61 0.74
CA ILE A 565 15.07 -5.14 0.26
C ILE A 565 15.17 -4.97 -1.26
N ARG A 566 14.23 -5.54 -2.01
CA ARG A 566 14.18 -5.33 -3.47
C ARG A 566 13.86 -3.88 -3.77
N ALA A 567 14.33 -3.37 -4.90
CA ALA A 567 13.88 -2.08 -5.42
C ALA A 567 12.34 -2.04 -5.48
N SER A 568 11.74 -0.87 -5.23
CA SER A 568 10.29 -0.74 -5.22
C SER A 568 9.65 -1.08 -6.57
N HIS A 569 8.42 -1.60 -6.53
CA HIS A 569 7.67 -2.01 -7.72
C HIS A 569 7.28 -0.79 -8.56
N ALA A 570 7.28 -0.91 -9.89
CA ALA A 570 7.02 0.24 -10.79
C ALA A 570 5.69 0.95 -10.49
N ASP A 571 4.65 0.20 -10.14
CA ASP A 571 3.30 0.71 -9.87
C ASP A 571 3.06 1.14 -8.40
N SER A 572 4.12 1.26 -7.60
CA SER A 572 4.01 1.55 -6.16
C SER A 572 4.19 3.02 -5.80
N TYR A 573 3.65 3.44 -4.66
CA TYR A 573 3.96 4.78 -4.11
C TYR A 573 5.44 4.95 -3.79
N GLU A 574 6.11 3.89 -3.34
CA GLU A 574 7.55 3.89 -3.09
C GLU A 574 8.33 4.19 -4.36
N ARG A 575 7.85 3.75 -5.53
CA ARG A 575 8.49 4.11 -6.81
C ARG A 575 8.34 5.58 -7.15
N LEU A 576 7.15 6.15 -6.94
CA LEU A 576 6.93 7.59 -7.16
C LEU A 576 7.82 8.44 -6.26
N CYS A 577 7.98 8.04 -5.00
CA CYS A 577 8.88 8.71 -4.05
C CYS A 577 10.35 8.56 -4.45
N HIS A 578 10.78 7.39 -4.91
CA HIS A 578 12.14 7.17 -5.44
C HIS A 578 12.43 8.07 -6.66
N ASP A 579 11.52 8.07 -7.62
CA ASP A 579 11.66 8.81 -8.88
C ASP A 579 11.58 10.34 -8.68
N SER A 580 11.16 10.81 -7.49
CA SER A 580 11.24 12.23 -7.11
C SER A 580 12.69 12.72 -6.92
N LEU A 581 13.64 11.78 -6.79
CA LEU A 581 15.07 12.02 -6.56
C LEU A 581 15.40 12.75 -5.25
N VAL A 582 14.43 12.87 -4.33
CA VAL A 582 14.65 13.40 -2.99
C VAL A 582 14.90 12.24 -2.03
N SER A 583 16.13 12.13 -1.52
CA SER A 583 16.58 10.95 -0.78
C SER A 583 15.88 10.71 0.57
N ARG A 584 15.41 11.78 1.23
CA ARG A 584 14.64 11.71 2.47
C ARG A 584 13.79 12.96 2.67
N PHE A 585 12.51 12.79 2.93
CA PHE A 585 11.58 13.91 3.07
C PHE A 585 10.34 13.56 3.89
N LEU A 586 9.66 14.59 4.36
CA LEU A 586 8.30 14.55 4.86
C LEU A 586 7.38 15.06 3.74
N LEU A 587 6.31 14.31 3.47
CA LEU A 587 5.22 14.74 2.61
C LEU A 587 3.97 14.94 3.46
N ASP A 588 3.51 16.19 3.56
CA ASP A 588 2.24 16.54 4.20
C ASP A 588 1.10 16.38 3.19
N LEU A 589 0.32 15.31 3.34
CA LEU A 589 -0.68 14.88 2.35
C LEU A 589 -1.94 15.75 2.36
N GLY A 590 -2.05 16.69 3.29
CA GLY A 590 -3.11 17.70 3.34
C GLY A 590 -2.70 19.07 2.80
N ARG A 591 -1.41 19.32 2.56
CA ARG A 591 -0.88 20.66 2.27
C ARG A 591 -1.05 21.09 0.81
N ASP A 592 -0.83 20.19 -0.14
CA ASP A 592 -0.98 20.45 -1.57
C ASP A 592 -2.19 19.66 -2.11
N THR A 593 -3.27 20.38 -2.42
CA THR A 593 -4.52 19.78 -2.88
C THR A 593 -4.39 19.12 -4.25
N THR A 594 -3.58 19.68 -5.14
CA THR A 594 -3.41 19.17 -6.51
C THR A 594 -2.59 17.88 -6.49
N LEU A 595 -1.51 17.85 -5.69
CA LEU A 595 -0.76 16.61 -5.46
C LEU A 595 -1.62 15.56 -4.75
N ARG A 596 -2.38 15.98 -3.72
CA ARG A 596 -3.29 15.07 -3.01
C ARG A 596 -4.27 14.39 -3.95
N GLU A 597 -4.95 15.14 -4.81
CA GLU A 597 -5.91 14.60 -5.78
C GLU A 597 -5.29 13.53 -6.69
N ARG A 598 -4.07 13.77 -7.16
CA ARG A 598 -3.32 12.81 -7.99
C ARG A 598 -2.88 11.58 -7.19
N LEU A 599 -2.52 11.73 -5.93
CA LEU A 599 -2.13 10.63 -5.04
C LEU A 599 -3.33 9.81 -4.52
N LEU A 600 -4.58 10.28 -4.68
CA LEU A 600 -5.77 9.54 -4.26
C LEU A 600 -5.96 8.24 -5.06
N GLU A 601 -5.44 8.18 -6.28
CA GLU A 601 -5.44 6.98 -7.11
C GLU A 601 -4.78 5.83 -6.35
N ARG A 602 -5.44 4.68 -6.36
CA ARG A 602 -5.00 3.47 -5.65
C ARG A 602 -3.76 2.88 -6.33
N ARG A 603 -2.74 2.58 -5.54
CA ARG A 603 -1.45 2.04 -6.00
C ARG A 603 -0.92 1.01 -5.01
N LEU A 604 0.09 0.25 -5.42
CA LEU A 604 0.75 -0.69 -4.53
C LEU A 604 1.49 0.07 -3.42
N GLU A 605 1.39 -0.43 -2.19
CA GLU A 605 2.18 0.01 -1.03
C GLU A 605 2.83 -1.21 -0.37
N ARG A 606 4.06 -1.04 0.11
CA ARG A 606 4.90 -2.10 0.67
C ARG A 606 4.71 -2.25 2.19
N PHE A 607 4.54 -3.49 2.63
CA PHE A 607 4.36 -3.91 4.02
C PHE A 607 5.26 -5.10 4.36
N ILE A 608 6.46 -4.85 4.89
CA ILE A 608 7.42 -5.90 5.29
C ILE A 608 7.30 -6.20 6.78
N GLY A 609 6.66 -7.32 7.11
CA GLY A 609 6.56 -7.77 8.50
C GLY A 609 7.90 -8.28 9.08
N VAL A 610 7.77 -9.07 10.14
CA VAL A 610 8.91 -9.75 10.81
C VAL A 610 9.47 -10.90 9.96
N ILE A 611 8.66 -11.38 9.00
CA ILE A 611 9.04 -12.30 7.94
C ILE A 611 9.18 -11.50 6.65
N TYR A 612 10.25 -11.75 5.90
CA TYR A 612 10.45 -11.16 4.59
C TYR A 612 10.99 -12.18 3.59
N ARG A 613 10.30 -12.35 2.45
CA ARG A 613 10.73 -13.23 1.35
C ARG A 613 10.84 -12.44 0.04
N PRO A 614 12.04 -11.94 -0.32
CA PRO A 614 12.26 -11.18 -1.55
C PRO A 614 11.73 -11.88 -2.81
N GLU A 615 11.75 -13.20 -2.83
CA GLU A 615 11.35 -14.03 -3.98
C GLU A 615 9.85 -13.89 -4.29
N THR A 616 9.05 -13.56 -3.26
CA THR A 616 7.58 -13.49 -3.34
C THR A 616 7.02 -12.10 -3.02
N GLU A 617 7.87 -11.08 -2.93
CA GLU A 617 7.53 -9.77 -2.36
C GLU A 617 6.25 -9.15 -2.92
N LEU A 618 6.05 -9.19 -4.24
CA LEU A 618 4.84 -8.64 -4.86
C LEU A 618 3.54 -9.25 -4.32
N GLY A 619 3.52 -10.57 -4.04
CA GLY A 619 2.32 -11.26 -3.57
C GLY A 619 2.16 -11.29 -2.05
N SER A 620 3.25 -11.13 -1.29
CA SER A 620 3.25 -11.30 0.17
C SER A 620 3.48 -10.01 0.96
N HIS A 621 4.01 -8.96 0.32
CA HIS A 621 4.46 -7.74 0.97
C HIS A 621 4.02 -6.47 0.24
N TYR A 622 3.19 -6.57 -0.79
CA TYR A 622 2.50 -5.42 -1.37
C TYR A 622 0.99 -5.59 -1.23
N ALA A 623 0.31 -4.48 -1.02
CA ALA A 623 -1.14 -4.41 -1.02
C ALA A 623 -1.57 -3.13 -1.74
N ASP A 624 -2.74 -3.18 -2.38
CA ASP A 624 -3.32 -1.99 -3.00
C ASP A 624 -3.82 -1.03 -1.91
N ALA A 625 -3.50 0.26 -2.03
CA ALA A 625 -3.80 1.27 -1.02
C ALA A 625 -4.00 2.67 -1.61
N SER A 626 -4.66 3.57 -0.88
CA SER A 626 -4.76 5.00 -1.21
C SER A 626 -4.01 5.84 -0.18
N LEU A 627 -2.81 6.32 -0.54
CA LEU A 627 -1.88 6.95 0.41
C LEU A 627 -2.49 8.14 1.19
N PRO A 628 -3.11 9.16 0.54
CA PRO A 628 -3.67 10.32 1.24
C PRO A 628 -4.97 10.04 2.00
N ARG A 629 -5.57 8.86 1.82
CA ARG A 629 -6.74 8.41 2.59
C ARG A 629 -6.33 7.60 3.81
N GLN A 630 -5.20 6.90 3.74
CA GLN A 630 -4.64 6.18 4.88
C GLN A 630 -3.97 7.11 5.88
N PHE A 631 -3.17 8.05 5.40
CA PHE A 631 -2.29 8.88 6.21
C PHE A 631 -2.53 10.37 6.03
N ASP A 632 -2.24 11.14 7.07
CA ASP A 632 -2.15 12.61 7.04
C ASP A 632 -0.79 13.07 6.52
N ALA A 633 0.26 12.28 6.76
CA ALA A 633 1.60 12.54 6.25
C ALA A 633 2.39 11.25 6.01
N PHE A 634 3.43 11.35 5.18
CA PHE A 634 4.30 10.23 4.83
C PHE A 634 5.77 10.62 4.92
N LEU A 635 6.57 9.83 5.63
CA LEU A 635 8.02 9.98 5.65
C LEU A 635 8.65 9.04 4.62
N TRP A 636 9.62 9.57 3.90
CA TRP A 636 10.38 8.82 2.92
C TRP A 636 11.85 8.71 3.30
N PHE A 637 12.41 7.51 3.14
CA PHE A 637 13.84 7.25 3.18
C PHE A 637 14.19 6.35 2.00
N ASP A 638 14.90 6.88 1.00
CA ASP A 638 15.14 6.17 -0.27
C ASP A 638 15.96 4.89 -0.09
N LYS A 639 16.91 4.91 0.85
CA LYS A 639 17.73 3.75 1.20
C LYS A 639 17.82 3.60 2.71
N THR A 640 17.62 2.38 3.19
CA THR A 640 17.56 2.07 4.62
C THR A 640 18.49 0.92 5.05
N ALA A 641 18.72 0.80 6.36
CA ALA A 641 19.59 -0.20 6.97
C ALA A 641 18.85 -1.06 8.01
N ALA A 642 19.26 -2.32 8.12
CA ALA A 642 18.70 -3.23 9.12
C ALA A 642 19.02 -2.76 10.54
N VAL A 643 18.09 -2.95 11.48
CA VAL A 643 18.35 -2.71 12.91
C VAL A 643 19.48 -3.62 13.41
N THR A 644 20.24 -3.12 14.38
CA THR A 644 21.26 -3.93 15.08
C THR A 644 20.66 -4.51 16.36
N PRO A 645 20.47 -5.84 16.47
CA PRO A 645 19.90 -6.49 17.65
C PRO A 645 20.86 -6.37 18.85
N LEU A 646 20.33 -6.40 20.07
CA LEU A 646 21.16 -6.36 21.27
C LEU A 646 21.68 -7.76 21.64
N GLY A 647 22.98 -8.00 21.41
CA GLY A 647 23.73 -9.16 21.91
C GLY A 647 24.60 -8.88 23.14
N ARG A 648 25.35 -9.89 23.61
CA ARG A 648 26.22 -9.83 24.81
C ARG A 648 27.27 -8.72 24.74
N GLU A 649 27.73 -8.39 23.55
CA GLU A 649 28.67 -7.31 23.27
C GLU A 649 28.13 -5.92 23.64
N HIS A 650 26.82 -5.80 23.85
CA HIS A 650 26.16 -4.56 24.29
C HIS A 650 25.94 -4.49 25.81
N ALA A 651 26.40 -5.49 26.58
CA ALA A 651 26.32 -5.47 28.04
C ALA A 651 27.16 -4.32 28.62
N ARG A 652 26.57 -3.55 29.54
CA ARG A 652 27.21 -2.37 30.14
C ARG A 652 27.71 -2.68 31.55
N THR A 653 28.95 -2.30 31.84
CA THR A 653 29.56 -2.48 33.17
C THR A 653 28.86 -1.61 34.22
N GLY A 654 28.45 -2.19 35.35
CA GLY A 654 27.81 -1.47 36.45
C GLY A 654 26.28 -1.31 36.32
N VAL A 655 25.68 -1.88 35.28
CA VAL A 655 24.23 -1.96 35.12
C VAL A 655 23.77 -3.38 35.54
N PRO A 656 22.70 -3.53 36.34
CA PRO A 656 22.24 -4.86 36.75
C PRO A 656 21.91 -5.76 35.54
N ASP A 657 22.00 -7.09 35.70
CA ASP A 657 21.51 -8.11 34.73
C ASP A 657 20.00 -7.93 34.35
N THR A 658 19.32 -7.01 35.02
CA THR A 658 17.94 -6.56 34.78
C THR A 658 17.84 -5.30 33.91
N TYR A 659 18.91 -4.85 33.26
CA TYR A 659 18.86 -3.85 32.17
C TYR A 659 17.73 -4.25 31.21
N PRO A 660 16.91 -3.36 30.63
CA PRO A 660 15.54 -3.72 30.26
C PRO A 660 15.44 -4.72 29.09
N PHE A 661 16.56 -5.31 28.65
CA PHE A 661 16.66 -6.38 27.67
C PHE A 661 17.38 -7.65 28.19
N GLY A 662 17.76 -7.69 29.47
CA GLY A 662 18.47 -8.79 30.13
C GLY A 662 19.81 -9.13 29.46
N LEU A 663 20.75 -8.17 29.43
CA LEU A 663 22.04 -8.28 28.76
C LEU A 663 23.18 -8.67 29.70
#